data_AF-A2FMM4-F1
#
_entry.id   AF-A2FMM4-F1
#
_cell.length_a   1.000
_cell.length_b   1.000
_cell.length_c   1.000
_cell.angle_alpha   90.00
_cell.angle_beta   90.00
_cell.angle_gamma   90.00
#
_symmetry.space_group_name_H-M   'P 1'
#
loop_
_entity.id
_entity.type
_entity.pdbx_description
1 polymer ?
#
loop_
_entity_poly.entity_id
_entity_poly.type
_entity_poly.pdbx_seq_one_letter_code
_entity_poly.pdbx_strand_id
1 'polypeptide(L)'
;MLPLLFSQSQAVNNKWPIRRNVCGANINGSVWSMPELQDRGVEKFDFKLYDLNYTAYFKICGEFTEADAGSLPSYAANYKFISMLLCWKEGTVCYPAGSKFDLDYAPYDEKDFSKGVSLQYLSHPVQLLKSTIFKFTFDVACDASQTNSKKAFDTPDVDFSWDRYSTIKINFPYAGGCPTKAAPPAPTPMYSPQCDYDERDPNKQDEGISMDLHDNNGGPYGHMYPAVYDNSHHVIFYQPCERSYNPANSTDQTLASVWDCNEDVTKCINYGIADDHMKMARNRWDINQPVTNNIYNGEASRQTIVSWSCNEGLPANSIKFYDADYISDDKYNLEIKVSSQESCVHTFDPPDIPTEKCKLKYKEYDFDATKLNAKENVGYVSNVRMETPLGGNSTVRMHFQPCGSIYCPKDAKCDQFEDAYLWICKPVTIHTDKYDCDPYGLAEHNVTTQFVDPYNFHSGIQMKYRGGDNLEAYVTYLCDESLADNEIRIDNTVEVSQSTLRLEARTKQACSSGENPDWHFYLPWPHKDVTPTPTPLVHPQTTLFMRNETHHVALTLSAADREIDEQEFDIASRGKRCHIWHFFAPDGNITCPTGWDCKEFSNMTGAGWICYKNEQKEKVCFPDAVRTNIMTMRALDGSMDKGAEIVYNGVYNYDLELNVYCDKDSPYDLPLSSAPSYHLNTATGGQEISFESTSSMVCPKKFATPRYPVVKPTATPNPQILANISWDQDFDEDGHQVELNFNRIPDTMQSDIALGAPPSAYELATIVYSPVDRIPCPADYKCPDMEKGNIWKCFKNETDKYCYVIGNAEYGMNTELAPNNGYIHADVAATYWGGANGARTTLLFVCNHSVPKDTIWFDPVGVQRYNGKAAYAIMYVHTMNVCWDVNKESGLSGGAIFLTIVFVGATLYFAGGALVMFFIKGTVALPNAAFWESFWAAVQTGAVYLFTCGKKTSFGVASYDAI
;
A
#
# COMPACT_ATOMS: atom_id res chain seq x y z
N MET A 1 -27.29 21.03 35.75
CA MET A 1 -25.98 20.79 36.38
C MET A 1 -25.00 20.67 35.24
N LEU A 2 -24.20 21.71 35.00
CA LEU A 2 -23.20 21.76 33.92
C LEU A 2 -21.95 20.97 34.34
N PRO A 3 -21.30 20.21 33.44
CA PRO A 3 -19.98 19.68 33.70
C PRO A 3 -18.93 20.80 33.55
N LEU A 4 -17.91 20.70 34.38
CA LEU A 4 -16.74 21.56 34.46
C LEU A 4 -16.04 21.61 33.09
N LEU A 5 -15.97 22.81 32.50
CA LEU A 5 -15.07 23.12 31.40
C LEU A 5 -13.65 23.13 31.98
N PHE A 6 -12.87 22.10 31.65
CA PHE A 6 -11.42 22.17 31.76
C PHE A 6 -10.93 23.29 30.83
N SER A 7 -10.29 24.29 31.44
CA SER A 7 -9.55 25.34 30.75
C SER A 7 -8.33 24.69 30.09
N GLN A 8 -8.47 24.25 28.83
CA GLN A 8 -7.31 23.95 28.01
C GLN A 8 -6.55 25.26 27.77
N SER A 9 -5.47 25.49 28.51
CA SER A 9 -4.45 26.43 28.06
C SER A 9 -3.61 25.72 27.00
N GLN A 10 -4.23 25.42 25.84
CA GLN A 10 -3.47 25.00 24.67
C GLN A 10 -2.34 26.00 24.49
N ALA A 11 -1.11 25.51 24.35
CA ALA A 11 -0.05 26.33 23.78
C ALA A 11 -0.63 27.03 22.52
N VAL A 12 -0.81 28.35 22.60
CA VAL A 12 -1.72 29.16 21.76
C VAL A 12 -1.38 29.12 20.26
N ASN A 13 -0.29 28.43 19.87
CA ASN A 13 0.36 28.58 18.58
C ASN A 13 0.34 27.36 17.65
N ASN A 14 -0.27 26.21 17.99
CA ASN A 14 -0.37 25.11 17.03
C ASN A 14 -1.36 25.39 15.87
N LYS A 15 -2.15 26.45 15.97
CA LYS A 15 -3.16 26.82 14.98
C LYS A 15 -2.59 27.45 13.70
N TRP A 16 -1.43 28.10 13.78
CA TRP A 16 -0.88 28.90 12.68
C TRP A 16 0.63 28.70 12.52
N PRO A 17 1.16 28.63 11.28
CA PRO A 17 2.60 28.63 11.08
C PRO A 17 3.20 29.96 11.57
N ILE A 18 4.18 29.87 12.47
CA ILE A 18 4.82 31.02 13.11
C ILE A 18 6.35 30.96 12.93
N ARG A 19 6.95 32.08 12.55
CA ARG A 19 8.41 32.31 12.62
C ARG A 19 8.70 33.43 13.59
N ARG A 20 9.41 33.13 14.66
CA ARG A 20 9.71 34.06 15.76
C ARG A 20 11.04 34.78 15.52
N ASN A 21 11.12 36.04 15.97
CA ASN A 21 12.32 36.87 16.02
C ASN A 21 12.41 37.51 17.43
N VAL A 22 13.58 38.06 17.80
CA VAL A 22 13.84 38.64 19.13
C VAL A 22 12.83 39.74 19.52
N CYS A 23 12.33 40.50 18.54
CA CYS A 23 11.23 41.45 18.75
C CYS A 23 10.28 41.50 17.55
N GLY A 24 9.77 40.35 17.15
CA GLY A 24 8.82 40.25 16.06
C GLY A 24 8.43 38.81 15.76
N ALA A 25 7.39 38.65 14.97
CA ALA A 25 6.96 37.34 14.49
C ALA A 25 6.31 37.47 13.12
N ASN A 26 6.41 36.42 12.31
CA ASN A 26 5.58 36.20 11.14
C ASN A 26 4.57 35.08 11.47
N ILE A 27 3.32 35.44 11.72
CA ILE A 27 2.24 34.48 12.00
C ILE A 27 1.33 34.45 10.77
N ASN A 28 1.29 33.31 10.08
CA ASN A 28 0.46 33.10 8.90
C ASN A 28 0.60 34.21 7.82
N GLY A 29 1.81 34.71 7.59
CA GLY A 29 2.10 35.76 6.61
C GLY A 29 1.89 37.19 7.11
N SER A 30 1.48 37.38 8.37
CA SER A 30 1.43 38.70 9.02
C SER A 30 2.69 38.90 9.85
N VAL A 31 3.49 39.90 9.48
CA VAL A 31 4.79 40.18 10.09
C VAL A 31 4.70 41.40 10.99
N TRP A 32 4.95 41.19 12.28
CA TRP A 32 5.19 42.24 13.26
C TRP A 32 6.68 42.35 13.51
N SER A 33 7.20 43.58 13.53
CA SER A 33 8.59 43.87 13.86
C SER A 33 8.61 45.14 14.70
N MET A 34 9.14 45.04 15.91
CA MET A 34 9.11 46.10 16.90
C MET A 34 10.49 46.31 17.56
N PRO A 35 11.61 46.33 16.82
CA PRO A 35 12.95 46.39 17.41
C PRO A 35 13.13 47.61 18.34
N GLU A 36 12.37 48.69 18.13
CA GLU A 36 12.43 49.88 18.98
C GLU A 36 11.92 49.65 20.41
N LEU A 37 11.21 48.55 20.68
CA LEU A 37 10.81 48.15 22.04
C LEU A 37 11.99 47.63 22.85
N GLN A 38 13.00 47.03 22.20
CA GLN A 38 14.20 46.53 22.85
C GLN A 38 15.05 47.66 23.45
N ASP A 39 15.01 48.85 22.82
CA ASP A 39 15.73 50.06 23.26
C ASP A 39 14.96 50.87 24.32
N ARG A 40 13.76 50.43 24.73
CA ARG A 40 13.08 51.06 25.86
C ARG A 40 13.86 50.77 27.14
N GLY A 41 13.94 51.78 28.01
CA GLY A 41 14.51 51.60 29.35
C GLY A 41 13.64 50.67 30.20
N VAL A 42 14.10 50.40 31.43
CA VAL A 42 13.31 49.63 32.41
C VAL A 42 12.01 50.35 32.75
N GLU A 43 10.91 49.64 32.60
CA GLU A 43 9.58 50.10 32.92
C GLU A 43 9.10 49.40 34.18
N LYS A 44 8.19 50.04 34.92
CA LYS A 44 7.69 49.46 36.17
C LYS A 44 6.26 49.86 36.47
N PHE A 45 5.56 48.97 37.18
CA PHE A 45 4.28 49.28 37.80
C PHE A 45 4.17 48.59 39.16
N ASP A 46 3.36 49.20 40.03
CA ASP A 46 3.05 48.66 41.35
C ASP A 46 1.70 47.93 41.31
N PHE A 47 1.61 46.79 41.98
CA PHE A 47 0.36 46.04 42.14
C PHE A 47 0.32 45.34 43.50
N LYS A 48 -0.86 44.85 43.90
CA LYS A 48 -1.03 44.12 45.16
C LYS A 48 -1.30 42.65 44.89
N LEU A 49 -0.57 41.77 45.59
CA LEU A 49 -0.77 40.33 45.56
C LEU A 49 -0.83 39.83 47.00
N TYR A 50 -1.96 39.23 47.41
CA TYR A 50 -2.21 38.75 48.78
C TYR A 50 -1.88 39.80 49.86
N ASP A 51 -2.38 41.02 49.70
CA ASP A 51 -2.14 42.19 50.58
C ASP A 51 -0.70 42.74 50.62
N LEU A 52 0.25 42.13 49.92
CA LEU A 52 1.62 42.62 49.78
C LEU A 52 1.75 43.51 48.54
N ASN A 53 2.53 44.58 48.63
CA ASN A 53 2.80 45.46 47.50
C ASN A 53 4.01 44.95 46.72
N TYR A 54 3.82 44.66 45.44
CA TYR A 54 4.89 44.28 44.53
C TYR A 54 5.12 45.38 43.50
N THR A 55 6.36 45.52 43.08
CA THR A 55 6.74 46.28 41.89
C THR A 55 7.23 45.30 40.84
N ALA A 56 6.55 45.26 39.69
CA ALA A 56 7.05 44.57 38.52
C ALA A 56 7.98 45.51 37.76
N TYR A 57 9.20 45.06 37.48
CA TYR A 57 10.13 45.71 36.56
C TYR A 57 10.20 44.87 35.30
N PHE A 58 10.13 45.50 34.14
CA PHE A 58 10.19 44.76 32.88
C PHE A 58 10.83 45.55 31.74
N LYS A 59 11.30 44.82 30.74
CA LYS A 59 11.77 45.32 29.46
C LYS A 59 11.25 44.42 28.36
N ILE A 60 10.56 44.99 27.38
CA ILE A 60 9.93 44.22 26.31
C ILE A 60 10.98 43.91 25.24
N CYS A 61 11.03 42.67 24.76
CA CYS A 61 11.99 42.16 23.78
C CYS A 61 13.48 42.28 24.12
N GLY A 62 13.84 42.60 25.38
CA GLY A 62 15.23 42.83 25.76
C GLY A 62 15.48 42.48 27.21
N GLU A 63 16.74 42.24 27.55
CA GLU A 63 17.17 41.95 28.92
C GLU A 63 17.61 43.20 29.67
N PHE A 64 17.62 43.08 31.00
CA PHE A 64 18.29 44.04 31.85
C PHE A 64 19.80 44.04 31.59
N THR A 65 20.36 45.24 31.48
CA THR A 65 21.78 45.46 31.22
C THR A 65 22.42 46.21 32.40
N GLU A 66 23.76 46.28 32.45
CA GLU A 66 24.45 47.09 33.46
C GLU A 66 24.02 48.57 33.45
N ALA A 67 23.67 49.10 32.27
CA ALA A 67 23.16 50.46 32.13
C ALA A 67 21.81 50.66 32.84
N ASP A 68 21.06 49.57 33.06
CA ASP A 68 19.76 49.57 33.73
C ASP A 68 19.88 49.51 35.27
N ALA A 69 21.09 49.30 35.81
CA ALA A 69 21.33 49.15 37.25
C ALA A 69 20.86 50.35 38.10
N GLY A 70 20.84 51.56 37.53
CA GLY A 70 20.31 52.75 38.20
C GLY A 70 18.78 52.79 38.32
N SER A 71 18.07 51.99 37.51
CA SER A 71 16.60 51.91 37.50
C SER A 71 16.07 50.68 38.24
N LEU A 72 16.93 49.69 38.48
CA LEU A 72 16.63 48.45 39.21
C LEU A 72 17.04 48.57 40.68
N PRO A 73 16.42 47.78 41.58
CA PRO A 73 16.95 47.61 42.93
C PRO A 73 18.40 47.10 42.88
N SER A 74 19.27 47.57 43.78
CA SER A 74 20.71 47.28 43.75
C SER A 74 21.06 45.79 43.78
N TYR A 75 20.18 44.96 44.34
CA TYR A 75 20.30 43.51 44.42
C TYR A 75 19.81 42.77 43.16
N ALA A 76 19.22 43.46 42.19
CA ALA A 76 18.66 42.90 40.97
C ALA A 76 19.51 43.15 39.71
N ALA A 77 20.59 43.92 39.79
CA ALA A 77 21.41 44.29 38.65
C ALA A 77 22.26 43.14 38.05
N ASN A 78 22.35 41.99 38.74
CA ASN A 78 23.22 40.88 38.34
C ASN A 78 22.52 39.78 37.52
N TYR A 79 21.23 39.93 37.22
CA TYR A 79 20.47 38.90 36.50
C TYR A 79 20.67 39.04 34.99
N LYS A 80 21.46 38.14 34.38
CA LYS A 80 21.56 38.00 32.90
C LYS A 80 20.27 37.42 32.32
N PHE A 81 19.93 37.78 31.07
CA PHE A 81 18.76 37.30 30.31
C PHE A 81 17.38 37.67 30.86
N ILE A 82 17.28 38.08 32.12
CA ILE A 82 16.02 38.44 32.75
C ILE A 82 15.48 39.72 32.11
N SER A 83 14.23 39.63 31.67
CA SER A 83 13.45 40.72 31.11
C SER A 83 12.37 41.19 32.09
N MET A 84 12.08 40.40 33.13
CA MET A 84 11.03 40.66 34.10
C MET A 84 11.45 40.30 35.52
N LEU A 85 11.22 41.21 36.46
CA LEU A 85 11.46 41.00 37.88
C LEU A 85 10.23 41.40 38.68
N LEU A 86 9.90 40.59 39.69
CA LEU A 86 8.85 40.89 40.66
C LEU A 86 9.51 41.17 42.01
N CYS A 87 9.46 42.40 42.47
CA CYS A 87 10.14 42.82 43.69
C CYS A 87 9.13 43.17 44.77
N TRP A 88 9.32 42.59 45.95
CA TRP A 88 8.49 42.92 47.10
C TRP A 88 8.90 44.29 47.65
N LYS A 89 7.98 45.26 47.65
CA LYS A 89 8.28 46.69 47.90
C LYS A 89 8.78 46.96 49.30
N GLU A 90 8.30 46.21 50.29
CA GLU A 90 8.73 46.31 51.68
C GLU A 90 9.98 45.47 52.00
N GLY A 91 10.43 44.63 51.07
CA GLY A 91 11.56 43.72 51.23
C GLY A 91 12.76 44.03 50.32
N THR A 92 13.79 43.18 50.43
CA THR A 92 14.98 43.20 49.55
C THR A 92 15.01 42.00 48.61
N VAL A 93 13.85 41.41 48.31
CA VAL A 93 13.73 40.18 47.52
C VAL A 93 13.04 40.52 46.21
N CYS A 94 13.71 40.22 45.10
CA CYS A 94 13.14 40.20 43.76
C CYS A 94 13.18 38.77 43.24
N TYR A 95 12.17 38.41 42.48
CA TYR A 95 12.06 37.12 41.83
C TYR A 95 12.18 37.32 40.32
N PRO A 96 13.07 36.59 39.62
CA PRO A 96 13.07 36.58 38.16
C PRO A 96 11.76 35.97 37.68
N ALA A 97 10.99 36.76 36.92
CA ALA A 97 9.65 36.39 36.48
C ALA A 97 9.57 36.18 34.96
N GLY A 98 10.68 36.29 34.23
CA GLY A 98 10.70 36.06 32.79
C GLY A 98 12.03 36.46 32.19
N SER A 99 12.52 35.64 31.27
CA SER A 99 13.70 35.87 30.45
C SER A 99 13.32 36.45 29.09
N LYS A 100 14.30 36.98 28.35
CA LYS A 100 14.08 37.43 26.96
C LYS A 100 13.73 36.28 26.02
N PHE A 101 14.07 35.05 26.41
CA PHE A 101 13.83 33.83 25.65
C PHE A 101 12.45 33.22 25.92
N ASP A 102 11.77 33.65 26.99
CA ASP A 102 10.41 33.22 27.34
C ASP A 102 9.34 33.95 26.50
N LEU A 103 9.74 34.90 25.65
CA LEU A 103 8.86 35.73 24.84
C LEU A 103 8.26 34.95 23.66
N ASP A 104 6.95 34.73 23.68
CA ASP A 104 6.17 34.23 22.54
C ASP A 104 5.19 35.29 22.01
N TYR A 105 4.57 35.01 20.86
CA TYR A 105 3.69 35.91 20.14
C TYR A 105 2.38 35.20 19.78
N ALA A 106 1.26 35.88 19.95
CA ALA A 106 -0.05 35.46 19.46
C ALA A 106 -0.73 36.62 18.73
N PRO A 107 -1.60 36.39 17.72
CA PRO A 107 -2.39 37.46 17.16
C PRO A 107 -3.29 38.08 18.25
N TYR A 108 -3.41 39.41 18.27
CA TYR A 108 -4.30 40.09 19.23
C TYR A 108 -5.78 39.67 19.05
N ASP A 109 -6.17 39.41 17.81
CA ASP A 109 -7.46 38.81 17.46
C ASP A 109 -7.23 37.71 16.42
N GLU A 110 -7.52 36.47 16.79
CA GLU A 110 -7.34 35.30 15.91
C GLU A 110 -8.17 35.36 14.62
N LYS A 111 -9.22 36.19 14.57
CA LYS A 111 -10.05 36.37 13.37
C LYS A 111 -9.57 37.54 12.52
N ASP A 112 -8.77 38.44 13.08
CA ASP A 112 -8.34 39.67 12.41
C ASP A 112 -6.94 40.10 12.89
N PHE A 113 -5.93 39.59 12.19
CA PHE A 113 -4.52 39.83 12.49
C PHE A 113 -4.14 41.30 12.32
N SER A 114 -4.96 42.11 11.61
CA SER A 114 -4.68 43.54 11.44
C SER A 114 -4.84 44.34 12.74
N LYS A 115 -5.50 43.78 13.76
CA LYS A 115 -5.77 44.49 15.01
C LYS A 115 -4.58 44.59 15.95
N GLY A 116 -3.55 43.75 15.80
CA GLY A 116 -2.40 43.79 16.71
C GLY A 116 -1.74 42.43 16.92
N VAL A 117 -0.76 42.42 17.82
CA VAL A 117 -0.07 41.23 18.32
C VAL A 117 0.00 41.27 19.84
N SER A 118 -0.07 40.11 20.48
CA SER A 118 0.08 39.91 21.91
C SER A 118 1.45 39.27 22.18
N LEU A 119 2.30 39.94 22.97
CA LEU A 119 3.58 39.41 23.41
C LEU A 119 3.39 38.74 24.77
N GLN A 120 3.73 37.46 24.87
CA GLN A 120 3.48 36.66 26.05
C GLN A 120 4.80 36.21 26.67
N TYR A 121 4.97 36.45 27.96
CA TYR A 121 6.04 35.88 28.75
C TYR A 121 5.42 34.99 29.81
N LEU A 122 5.80 33.72 29.80
CA LEU A 122 5.42 32.79 30.84
C LEU A 122 6.55 32.70 31.86
N SER A 123 6.30 33.09 33.10
CA SER A 123 7.31 33.05 34.14
C SER A 123 7.66 31.62 34.51
N HIS A 124 8.89 31.44 34.98
CA HIS A 124 9.20 30.29 35.82
C HIS A 124 8.37 30.35 37.12
N PRO A 125 8.02 29.21 37.74
CA PRO A 125 7.26 29.20 38.99
C PRO A 125 8.00 29.97 40.10
N VAL A 126 7.38 31.05 40.59
CA VAL A 126 7.95 31.85 41.69
C VAL A 126 7.39 31.34 43.01
N GLN A 127 8.28 30.95 43.93
CA GLN A 127 7.90 30.56 45.29
C GLN A 127 7.65 31.80 46.14
N LEU A 128 6.39 32.24 46.18
CA LEU A 128 5.90 33.22 47.14
C LEU A 128 5.32 32.48 48.37
N LEU A 129 4.00 32.47 48.54
CA LEU A 129 3.29 31.64 49.54
C LEU A 129 2.92 30.26 49.00
N LYS A 130 2.61 30.21 47.71
CA LYS A 130 2.46 29.01 46.87
C LYS A 130 3.27 29.27 45.60
N SER A 131 3.74 28.21 44.93
CA SER A 131 4.35 28.35 43.61
C SER A 131 3.32 28.98 42.68
N THR A 132 3.57 30.22 42.27
CA THR A 132 2.69 31.02 41.41
C THR A 132 3.41 31.26 40.10
N ILE A 133 2.72 31.06 38.98
CA ILE A 133 3.23 31.38 37.65
C ILE A 133 2.59 32.68 37.20
N PHE A 134 3.41 33.60 36.73
CA PHE A 134 2.98 34.87 36.18
C PHE A 134 2.99 34.79 34.66
N LYS A 135 1.85 35.04 34.04
CA LYS A 135 1.73 35.23 32.60
C LYS A 135 1.66 36.72 32.32
N PHE A 136 2.75 37.30 31.81
CA PHE A 136 2.74 38.69 31.37
C PHE A 136 2.34 38.75 29.91
N THR A 137 1.29 39.51 29.62
CA THR A 137 0.74 39.67 28.29
C THR A 137 0.77 41.15 27.92
N PHE A 138 1.50 41.50 26.86
CA PHE A 138 1.50 42.85 26.30
C PHE A 138 0.74 42.86 24.99
N ASP A 139 -0.45 43.43 25.01
CA ASP A 139 -1.32 43.54 23.86
C ASP A 139 -0.99 44.83 23.10
N VAL A 140 -0.30 44.67 21.97
CA VAL A 140 0.11 45.74 21.09
C VAL A 140 -0.94 45.95 20.01
N ALA A 141 -1.93 46.79 20.32
CA ALA A 141 -2.96 47.14 19.36
C ALA A 141 -2.35 47.93 18.19
N CYS A 142 -2.73 47.60 16.96
CA CYS A 142 -2.31 48.34 15.77
C CYS A 142 -2.90 49.76 15.79
N ASP A 143 -2.02 50.74 15.93
CA ASP A 143 -2.33 52.16 15.76
C ASP A 143 -1.24 52.82 14.92
N ALA A 144 -1.49 52.89 13.61
CA ALA A 144 -0.55 53.47 12.65
C ALA A 144 -0.23 54.96 12.93
N SER A 145 -1.05 55.66 13.73
CA SER A 145 -0.80 57.06 14.10
C SER A 145 0.20 57.20 15.26
N GLN A 146 0.43 56.14 16.03
CA GLN A 146 1.29 56.15 17.20
C GLN A 146 2.66 55.56 16.90
N THR A 147 3.58 56.39 16.39
CA THR A 147 4.95 55.96 16.06
C THR A 147 5.94 56.09 17.22
N ASN A 148 5.53 56.65 18.37
CA ASN A 148 6.41 56.80 19.53
C ASN A 148 6.47 55.48 20.31
N SER A 149 7.54 54.72 20.10
CA SER A 149 7.81 53.48 20.83
C SER A 149 8.01 53.68 22.33
N LYS A 150 8.06 54.92 22.85
CA LYS A 150 8.19 55.28 24.27
C LYS A 150 6.89 55.80 24.90
N LYS A 151 5.74 55.65 24.24
CA LYS A 151 4.45 55.95 24.86
C LYS A 151 4.29 55.16 26.16
N ALA A 152 3.83 55.81 27.23
CA ALA A 152 3.54 55.13 28.49
C ALA A 152 2.51 54.02 28.29
N PHE A 153 2.70 52.90 28.98
CA PHE A 153 1.75 51.79 28.98
C PHE A 153 0.45 52.18 29.67
N ASP A 154 -0.65 51.55 29.27
CA ASP A 154 -1.90 51.66 30.02
C ASP A 154 -1.75 51.00 31.40
N THR A 155 -2.66 51.32 32.32
CA THR A 155 -2.65 50.67 33.63
C THR A 155 -2.83 49.15 33.45
N PRO A 156 -1.97 48.30 34.02
CA PRO A 156 -2.09 46.87 33.90
C PRO A 156 -3.41 46.38 34.48
N ASP A 157 -4.06 45.49 33.76
CA ASP A 157 -5.14 44.66 34.26
C ASP A 157 -4.50 43.40 34.87
N VAL A 158 -4.68 43.22 36.18
CA VAL A 158 -4.07 42.11 36.92
C VAL A 158 -5.17 41.18 37.37
N ASP A 159 -5.22 40.01 36.75
CA ASP A 159 -6.17 38.95 37.09
C ASP A 159 -5.47 37.87 37.90
N PHE A 160 -5.97 37.65 39.11
CA PHE A 160 -5.48 36.62 40.01
C PHE A 160 -6.43 35.45 39.96
N SER A 161 -6.03 34.40 39.25
CA SER A 161 -6.77 33.16 39.27
C SER A 161 -6.40 32.33 40.51
N TRP A 162 -7.38 31.58 41.02
CA TRP A 162 -7.20 30.66 42.14
C TRP A 162 -6.39 29.42 41.75
N ASP A 163 -6.20 29.18 40.46
CA ASP A 163 -5.50 28.04 39.87
C ASP A 163 -3.96 28.17 39.86
N ARG A 164 -3.41 29.14 40.62
CA ARG A 164 -1.97 29.44 40.72
C ARG A 164 -1.37 30.12 39.48
N TYR A 165 -2.17 30.51 38.49
CA TYR A 165 -1.78 31.45 37.45
C TYR A 165 -2.21 32.87 37.79
N SER A 166 -1.28 33.82 37.66
CA SER A 166 -1.55 35.24 37.75
C SER A 166 -1.29 35.86 36.39
N THR A 167 -2.32 36.40 35.75
CA THR A 167 -2.17 37.06 34.45
C THR A 167 -2.03 38.55 34.66
N ILE A 168 -0.95 39.11 34.14
CA ILE A 168 -0.72 40.55 34.11
C ILE A 168 -0.85 40.98 32.65
N LYS A 169 -1.92 41.69 32.34
CA LYS A 169 -2.22 42.15 30.98
C LYS A 169 -2.02 43.65 30.86
N ILE A 170 -1.18 44.06 29.93
CA ILE A 170 -0.87 45.45 29.63
C ILE A 170 -1.25 45.71 28.18
N ASN A 171 -2.19 46.63 27.97
CA ASN A 171 -2.54 47.07 26.63
C ASN A 171 -1.71 48.31 26.28
N PHE A 172 -1.22 48.40 25.04
CA PHE A 172 -0.72 49.67 24.52
C PHE A 172 -0.82 49.75 22.99
N PRO A 173 -1.39 50.83 22.43
CA PRO A 173 -1.43 51.01 20.98
C PRO A 173 -0.09 51.54 20.46
N TYR A 174 0.42 50.93 19.38
CA TYR A 174 1.69 51.29 18.75
C TYR A 174 1.70 50.90 17.27
N ALA A 175 2.34 51.71 16.43
CA ALA A 175 2.45 51.47 14.99
C ALA A 175 3.16 50.14 14.66
N GLY A 176 4.10 49.69 15.50
CA GLY A 176 4.75 48.38 15.34
C GLY A 176 3.83 47.19 15.61
N GLY A 177 2.65 47.41 16.22
CA GLY A 177 1.58 46.42 16.34
C GLY A 177 0.82 46.20 15.01
N CYS A 178 1.04 47.03 14.00
CA CYS A 178 0.41 46.86 12.68
C CYS A 178 1.23 45.88 11.82
N PRO A 179 0.65 44.74 11.38
CA PRO A 179 1.39 43.77 10.60
C PRO A 179 1.67 44.25 9.18
N THR A 180 2.79 43.79 8.63
CA THR A 180 3.08 43.84 7.19
C THR A 180 2.84 42.46 6.58
N LYS A 181 2.49 42.40 5.29
CA LYS A 181 2.27 41.11 4.60
C LYS A 181 3.60 40.51 4.13
N ALA A 182 3.80 39.22 4.38
CA ALA A 182 4.87 38.41 3.83
C ALA A 182 4.34 37.01 3.46
N ALA A 183 5.21 36.18 2.87
CA ALA A 183 4.89 34.77 2.72
C ALA A 183 4.72 34.13 4.10
N PRO A 184 3.67 33.30 4.33
CA PRO A 184 3.59 32.48 5.52
C PRO A 184 4.87 31.64 5.68
N PRO A 185 5.35 31.44 6.92
CA PRO A 185 6.44 30.49 7.15
C PRO A 185 6.07 29.13 6.56
N ALA A 186 7.04 28.41 6.01
CA ALA A 186 6.81 27.03 5.63
C ALA A 186 6.32 26.27 6.87
N PRO A 187 5.24 25.46 6.76
CA PRO A 187 4.79 24.67 7.89
C PRO A 187 5.97 23.80 8.35
N THR A 188 6.22 23.80 9.66
CA THR A 188 7.17 22.88 10.25
C THR A 188 6.76 21.47 9.81
N PRO A 189 7.69 20.63 9.32
CA PRO A 189 7.36 19.25 8.97
C PRO A 189 6.60 18.59 10.12
N MET A 190 5.58 17.80 9.79
CA MET A 190 4.79 17.07 10.78
C MET A 190 5.74 16.39 11.77
N TYR A 191 5.55 16.71 13.04
CA TYR A 191 6.45 16.37 14.12
C TYR A 191 5.57 15.93 15.27
N SER A 192 5.63 14.64 15.60
CA SER A 192 4.76 14.00 16.56
C SER A 192 5.62 13.17 17.52
N PRO A 193 6.45 13.83 18.36
CA PRO A 193 7.17 13.13 19.42
C PRO A 193 6.22 12.43 20.38
N GLN A 194 6.73 11.43 21.08
CA GLN A 194 5.94 10.69 22.05
C GLN A 194 5.78 11.47 23.36
N CYS A 195 4.75 12.31 23.43
CA CYS A 195 4.59 13.32 24.49
C CYS A 195 3.63 12.95 25.61
N ASP A 196 2.88 11.89 25.39
CA ASP A 196 1.92 11.37 26.35
C ASP A 196 2.55 10.17 27.07
N TYR A 197 2.35 10.12 28.37
CA TYR A 197 2.80 9.04 29.22
C TYR A 197 1.75 8.72 30.28
N ASP A 198 1.19 7.52 30.18
CA ASP A 198 0.28 6.99 31.17
C ASP A 198 0.90 5.74 31.82
N GLU A 199 0.84 5.65 33.14
CA GLU A 199 1.20 4.45 33.87
C GLU A 199 0.35 4.29 35.14
N ARG A 200 -0.46 3.23 35.22
CA ARG A 200 -1.27 2.91 36.40
C ARG A 200 -0.41 2.24 37.49
N ASP A 201 -0.79 2.40 38.76
CA ASP A 201 -0.19 1.65 39.87
C ASP A 201 -0.56 0.15 39.71
N PRO A 202 0.41 -0.77 39.61
CA PRO A 202 0.11 -2.20 39.52
C PRO A 202 -0.68 -2.73 40.75
N ASN A 203 -0.57 -2.05 41.88
CA ASN A 203 -1.27 -2.41 43.13
C ASN A 203 -2.63 -1.73 43.26
N LYS A 204 -2.83 -0.58 42.62
CA LYS A 204 -4.05 0.23 42.67
C LYS A 204 -4.36 0.77 41.29
N GLN A 205 -5.04 -0.03 40.47
CA GLN A 205 -5.26 0.30 39.07
C GLN A 205 -6.11 1.57 38.85
N ASP A 206 -6.77 2.10 39.89
CA ASP A 206 -7.48 3.38 39.90
C ASP A 206 -6.58 4.59 40.22
N GLU A 207 -5.30 4.38 40.52
CA GLU A 207 -4.28 5.42 40.70
C GLU A 207 -3.19 5.26 39.61
N GLY A 208 -2.56 6.34 39.19
CA GLY A 208 -1.51 6.31 38.15
C GLY A 208 -0.87 7.67 37.92
N ILE A 209 0.08 7.73 37.00
CA ILE A 209 0.66 8.98 36.48
C ILE A 209 0.18 9.15 35.03
N SER A 210 -0.38 10.32 34.71
CA SER A 210 -0.74 10.76 33.35
C SER A 210 -0.02 12.07 33.08
N MET A 211 0.86 12.08 32.09
CA MET A 211 1.62 13.25 31.68
C MET A 211 1.32 13.54 30.21
N ASP A 212 0.79 14.72 29.92
CA ASP A 212 0.75 15.30 28.58
C ASP A 212 1.79 16.43 28.55
N LEU A 213 2.92 16.16 27.90
CA LEU A 213 4.05 17.08 27.82
C LEU A 213 3.89 18.15 26.72
N HIS A 214 2.82 18.13 25.92
CA HIS A 214 2.59 19.14 24.88
C HIS A 214 2.37 20.53 25.47
N ASP A 215 1.61 20.61 26.57
CA ASP A 215 1.36 21.86 27.27
C ASP A 215 2.53 22.29 28.15
N ASN A 216 3.52 21.41 28.34
CA ASN A 216 4.76 21.72 29.06
C ASN A 216 5.82 22.41 28.19
N ASN A 217 5.56 22.71 26.91
CA ASN A 217 6.51 23.45 26.10
C ASN A 217 6.66 24.91 26.58
N GLY A 218 7.90 25.41 26.54
CA GLY A 218 8.21 26.81 26.85
C GLY A 218 8.04 27.73 25.64
N GLY A 219 8.56 28.96 25.73
CA GLY A 219 8.58 29.93 24.63
C GLY A 219 9.37 29.46 23.38
N PRO A 220 9.76 30.36 22.46
CA PRO A 220 10.43 30.03 21.18
C PRO A 220 11.57 29.01 21.26
N TYR A 221 12.31 29.06 22.36
CA TYR A 221 13.50 28.25 22.59
C TYR A 221 13.28 27.14 23.62
N GLY A 222 12.12 27.12 24.29
CA GLY A 222 11.82 26.26 25.43
C GLY A 222 12.04 26.94 26.78
N HIS A 223 11.99 26.14 27.84
CA HIS A 223 12.30 26.59 29.19
C HIS A 223 13.79 26.81 29.34
N MET A 224 14.17 27.96 29.90
CA MET A 224 15.57 28.32 30.11
C MET A 224 16.00 27.99 31.54
N TYR A 225 17.07 27.22 31.69
CA TYR A 225 17.61 26.84 32.98
C TYR A 225 19.10 27.18 33.10
N PRO A 226 19.52 28.04 34.05
CA PRO A 226 20.94 28.26 34.31
C PRO A 226 21.54 27.03 35.00
N ALA A 227 22.64 26.53 34.47
CA ALA A 227 23.32 25.33 34.93
C ALA A 227 24.79 25.62 35.28
N VAL A 228 25.35 24.86 36.21
CA VAL A 228 26.79 24.91 36.53
C VAL A 228 27.33 23.49 36.59
N TYR A 229 28.24 23.17 35.68
CA TYR A 229 29.00 21.91 35.69
C TYR A 229 30.41 22.19 35.15
N ASP A 230 31.37 21.35 35.56
CA ASP A 230 32.80 21.54 35.25
C ASP A 230 33.38 22.91 35.63
N ASN A 231 32.82 23.54 36.68
CA ASN A 231 33.14 24.92 37.09
C ASN A 231 32.86 25.98 36.01
N SER A 232 31.99 25.68 35.05
CA SER A 232 31.54 26.59 34.00
C SER A 232 30.04 26.85 34.10
N HIS A 233 29.64 28.09 33.86
CA HIS A 233 28.23 28.48 33.80
C HIS A 233 27.69 28.23 32.39
N HIS A 234 26.54 27.58 32.33
CA HIS A 234 25.82 27.24 31.11
C HIS A 234 24.35 27.65 31.23
N VAL A 235 23.66 27.63 30.11
CA VAL A 235 22.23 27.88 29.99
C VAL A 235 21.64 26.77 29.13
N ILE A 236 20.78 25.96 29.74
CA ILE A 236 20.08 24.87 29.06
C ILE A 236 18.74 25.40 28.58
N PHE A 237 18.37 25.10 27.34
CA PHE A 237 17.03 25.32 26.82
C PHE A 237 16.37 23.97 26.54
N TYR A 238 15.17 23.77 27.08
CA TYR A 238 14.45 22.51 26.99
C TYR A 238 13.01 22.68 26.49
N GLN A 239 12.67 21.99 25.40
CA GLN A 239 11.30 21.78 24.90
C GLN A 239 10.96 20.29 24.99
N PRO A 240 10.07 19.87 25.90
CA PRO A 240 9.70 18.46 26.04
C PRO A 240 9.15 17.82 24.76
N CYS A 241 8.35 18.59 24.01
CA CYS A 241 7.49 18.08 22.94
C CYS A 241 7.54 18.93 21.67
N GLU A 242 8.44 19.90 21.65
CA GLU A 242 8.73 20.75 20.51
C GLU A 242 10.23 20.74 20.22
N ARG A 243 10.60 21.40 19.13
CA ARG A 243 11.99 21.63 18.72
C ARG A 243 12.16 23.10 18.40
N SER A 244 13.26 23.67 18.86
CA SER A 244 13.60 25.07 18.67
C SER A 244 14.86 25.23 17.83
N TYR A 245 14.98 26.41 17.20
CA TYR A 245 16.22 26.83 16.56
C TYR A 245 17.30 27.12 17.61
N ASN A 246 18.55 27.07 17.20
CA ASN A 246 19.70 27.37 18.03
C ASN A 246 19.57 28.77 18.72
N PRO A 247 19.50 28.84 20.07
CA PRO A 247 19.33 30.11 20.79
C PRO A 247 20.47 31.11 20.58
N ALA A 248 21.69 30.64 20.28
CA ALA A 248 22.84 31.50 20.00
C ALA A 248 22.86 32.05 18.57
N ASN A 249 22.17 31.40 17.63
CA ASN A 249 22.20 31.79 16.22
C ASN A 249 20.88 31.48 15.52
N SER A 250 20.01 32.49 15.42
CA SER A 250 18.73 32.40 14.69
C SER A 250 18.86 32.10 13.18
N THR A 251 20.07 32.14 12.61
CA THR A 251 20.31 31.74 11.20
C THR A 251 20.63 30.26 11.03
N ASP A 252 20.98 29.57 12.12
CA ASP A 252 21.19 28.14 12.14
C ASP A 252 19.84 27.44 12.02
N GLN A 253 19.67 26.65 10.96
CA GLN A 253 18.42 25.93 10.69
C GLN A 253 18.36 24.58 11.42
N THR A 254 19.37 24.22 12.20
CA THR A 254 19.32 23.03 13.04
C THR A 254 18.27 23.22 14.14
N LEU A 255 17.49 22.16 14.35
CA LEU A 255 16.44 22.10 15.36
C LEU A 255 16.89 21.14 16.46
N ALA A 256 16.66 21.50 17.72
CA ALA A 256 16.85 20.61 18.86
C ALA A 256 15.74 20.83 19.89
N SER A 257 15.44 19.80 20.64
CA SER A 257 14.58 19.88 21.83
C SER A 257 15.37 20.24 23.07
N VAL A 258 16.69 19.98 23.05
CA VAL A 258 17.61 20.30 24.14
C VAL A 258 18.85 21.01 23.59
N TRP A 259 19.04 22.26 24.01
CA TRP A 259 20.26 23.04 23.73
C TRP A 259 21.03 23.27 25.02
N ASP A 260 22.33 23.01 24.97
CA ASP A 260 23.28 23.44 25.99
C ASP A 260 24.10 24.61 25.47
N CYS A 261 23.99 25.77 26.10
CA CYS A 261 24.67 27.00 25.71
C CYS A 261 25.64 27.47 26.79
N ASN A 262 26.72 28.13 26.38
CA ASN A 262 27.58 28.83 27.33
C ASN A 262 26.84 29.98 28.05
N GLU A 263 27.43 30.49 29.14
CA GLU A 263 26.85 31.54 29.99
C GLU A 263 26.28 32.76 29.24
N ASP A 264 26.89 33.17 28.12
CA ASP A 264 26.46 34.34 27.34
C ASP A 264 25.54 33.98 26.15
N VAL A 265 25.17 32.70 25.99
CA VAL A 265 24.35 32.17 24.88
C VAL A 265 24.91 32.58 23.51
N THR A 266 26.23 32.54 23.38
CA THR A 266 26.95 32.82 22.12
C THR A 266 27.33 31.56 21.36
N LYS A 267 27.33 30.41 22.05
CA LYS A 267 27.57 29.09 21.47
C LYS A 267 26.67 28.08 22.15
N CYS A 268 25.89 27.35 21.36
CA CYS A 268 25.06 26.25 21.83
C CYS A 268 25.42 24.93 21.15
N ILE A 269 25.15 23.83 21.84
CA ILE A 269 25.39 22.46 21.45
C ILE A 269 24.03 21.73 21.47
N ASN A 270 23.71 21.01 20.40
CA ASN A 270 22.52 20.16 20.32
C ASN A 270 22.75 18.86 21.12
N TYR A 271 21.88 18.60 22.09
CA TYR A 271 21.90 17.41 22.95
C TYR A 271 20.75 16.42 22.68
N GLY A 272 19.87 16.70 21.73
CA GLY A 272 18.82 15.78 21.31
C GLY A 272 17.61 16.46 20.67
N ILE A 273 16.86 15.68 19.91
CA ILE A 273 15.54 16.04 19.38
C ILE A 273 14.55 15.04 19.97
N ALA A 274 13.46 15.52 20.57
CA ALA A 274 12.34 14.67 20.96
C ALA A 274 11.71 14.16 19.66
N ASP A 275 11.82 12.90 19.30
CA ASP A 275 11.17 12.38 18.09
C ASP A 275 10.40 11.11 18.44
N ASP A 276 10.08 10.30 17.43
CA ASP A 276 9.47 8.98 17.59
C ASP A 276 10.39 7.97 18.31
N HIS A 277 11.67 8.29 18.50
CA HIS A 277 12.61 7.50 19.31
C HIS A 277 12.70 7.99 20.76
N MET A 278 12.03 9.09 21.12
CA MET A 278 11.92 9.52 22.50
C MET A 278 11.20 8.45 23.31
N LYS A 279 11.78 8.06 24.45
CA LYS A 279 11.16 7.04 25.31
C LYS A 279 10.97 7.56 26.71
N MET A 280 9.71 7.57 27.14
CA MET A 280 9.35 7.80 28.53
C MET A 280 9.23 6.46 29.26
N ALA A 281 9.83 6.37 30.44
CA ALA A 281 9.86 5.16 31.24
C ALA A 281 10.06 5.46 32.72
N ARG A 282 9.59 4.57 33.59
CA ARG A 282 9.81 4.61 35.03
C ARG A 282 10.15 3.22 35.57
N ASN A 283 10.71 3.17 36.78
CA ASN A 283 10.72 1.94 37.56
C ASN A 283 9.30 1.54 37.99
N ARG A 284 8.72 0.58 37.27
CA ARG A 284 7.36 0.07 37.48
C ARG A 284 7.04 -0.42 38.90
N TRP A 285 8.06 -0.81 39.67
CA TRP A 285 7.84 -1.37 41.02
C TRP A 285 7.69 -0.29 42.10
N ASP A 286 7.94 0.98 41.76
CA ASP A 286 7.81 2.10 42.69
C ASP A 286 7.23 3.30 41.95
N ILE A 287 5.91 3.49 42.10
CA ILE A 287 5.14 4.56 41.47
C ILE A 287 5.70 5.96 41.82
N ASN A 288 6.44 6.06 42.93
CA ASN A 288 7.00 7.32 43.42
C ASN A 288 8.37 7.66 42.81
N GLN A 289 8.94 6.77 41.98
CA GLN A 289 10.17 7.09 41.25
C GLN A 289 9.88 8.10 40.13
N PRO A 290 10.86 8.97 39.79
CA PRO A 290 10.70 9.90 38.69
C PRO A 290 10.43 9.18 37.36
N VAL A 291 9.56 9.76 36.53
CA VAL A 291 9.42 9.37 35.13
C VAL A 291 10.64 9.89 34.38
N THR A 292 11.33 9.03 33.65
CA THR A 292 12.51 9.40 32.86
C THR A 292 12.14 9.52 31.38
N ASN A 293 12.61 10.56 30.73
CA ASN A 293 12.47 10.78 29.29
C ASN A 293 13.88 10.79 28.66
N ASN A 294 14.15 9.86 27.75
CA ASN A 294 15.42 9.77 27.02
C ASN A 294 15.27 10.38 25.62
N ILE A 295 16.05 11.42 25.34
CA ILE A 295 16.06 12.19 24.09
C ILE A 295 17.40 11.97 23.40
N TYR A 296 17.40 11.44 22.17
CA TYR A 296 18.63 11.09 21.47
C TYR A 296 19.01 12.13 20.41
N ASN A 297 20.32 12.29 20.18
CA ASN A 297 20.88 13.00 19.04
C ASN A 297 21.48 11.98 18.07
N GLY A 298 20.74 11.68 17.00
CA GLY A 298 21.11 10.67 16.00
C GLY A 298 22.46 10.91 15.29
N GLU A 299 23.01 12.13 15.33
CA GLU A 299 24.26 12.45 14.62
C GLU A 299 25.52 12.39 15.49
N ALA A 300 25.40 12.64 16.80
CA ALA A 300 26.55 12.93 17.66
C ALA A 300 26.77 11.92 18.79
N SER A 301 26.01 10.82 18.83
CA SER A 301 25.96 9.90 19.98
C SER A 301 25.70 10.60 21.32
N ARG A 302 25.06 11.78 21.28
CA ARG A 302 24.65 12.50 22.48
C ARG A 302 23.23 12.12 22.87
N GLN A 303 22.91 12.18 24.14
CA GLN A 303 21.54 12.02 24.63
C GLN A 303 21.30 12.91 25.84
N THR A 304 20.03 13.25 26.06
CA THR A 304 19.54 13.90 27.27
C THR A 304 18.63 12.94 28.02
N ILE A 305 18.81 12.82 29.33
CA ILE A 305 17.92 12.07 30.23
C ILE A 305 17.24 13.08 31.13
N VAL A 306 15.92 13.23 31.00
CA VAL A 306 15.12 14.14 31.82
C VAL A 306 14.34 13.35 32.85
N SER A 307 14.62 13.56 34.14
CA SER A 307 13.92 12.91 35.25
C SER A 307 12.85 13.83 35.83
N TRP A 308 11.59 13.42 35.74
CA TRP A 308 10.38 14.13 36.15
C TRP A 308 9.87 13.61 37.49
N SER A 309 9.93 14.42 38.54
CA SER A 309 9.42 14.08 39.87
C SER A 309 8.20 14.88 40.27
N CYS A 310 7.28 14.22 40.98
CA CYS A 310 6.04 14.84 41.43
C CYS A 310 6.27 16.10 42.29
N ASN A 311 5.53 17.16 41.97
CA ASN A 311 5.39 18.34 42.83
C ASN A 311 3.97 18.92 42.73
N GLU A 312 3.08 18.45 43.61
CA GLU A 312 1.69 18.94 43.72
C GLU A 312 1.60 20.45 43.99
N GLY A 313 2.68 21.06 44.46
CA GLY A 313 2.80 22.50 44.73
C GLY A 313 2.85 23.37 43.48
N LEU A 314 3.18 22.80 42.32
CA LEU A 314 3.22 23.48 41.03
C LEU A 314 1.83 23.53 40.39
N PRO A 315 1.51 24.54 39.56
CA PRO A 315 0.39 24.48 38.64
C PRO A 315 0.58 23.34 37.62
N ALA A 316 -0.51 22.85 37.02
CA ALA A 316 -0.45 22.00 35.84
C ALA A 316 0.33 22.72 34.72
N ASN A 317 0.84 21.98 33.75
CA ASN A 317 1.58 22.48 32.59
C ASN A 317 2.85 23.27 32.94
N SER A 318 3.41 23.04 34.12
CA SER A 318 4.57 23.79 34.59
C SER A 318 5.72 22.92 35.04
N ILE A 319 6.92 23.40 34.72
CA ILE A 319 8.17 22.72 35.01
C ILE A 319 8.97 23.57 35.99
N LYS A 320 9.41 22.95 37.08
CA LYS A 320 10.45 23.51 37.95
C LYS A 320 11.68 22.64 37.90
N PHE A 321 12.78 23.21 37.41
CA PHE A 321 14.10 22.58 37.49
C PHE A 321 14.59 22.54 38.93
N TYR A 322 15.26 21.46 39.32
CA TYR A 322 15.92 21.36 40.62
C TYR A 322 17.22 22.16 40.62
N ASP A 323 17.54 22.85 41.72
CA ASP A 323 18.81 23.54 41.87
C ASP A 323 19.97 22.54 41.68
N ALA A 324 20.79 22.82 40.68
CA ALA A 324 21.87 22.07 40.03
C ALA A 324 22.80 21.21 40.92
N ASP A 325 22.30 20.20 41.62
CA ASP A 325 23.16 19.29 42.38
C ASP A 325 23.71 18.11 41.57
N TYR A 326 23.19 17.84 40.36
CA TYR A 326 23.79 16.83 39.49
C TYR A 326 23.38 16.96 38.02
N ILE A 327 24.27 17.58 37.22
CA ILE A 327 24.35 17.37 35.77
C ILE A 327 25.66 16.60 35.56
N SER A 328 25.58 15.30 35.29
CA SER A 328 26.76 14.50 34.97
C SER A 328 27.06 14.63 33.48
N ASP A 329 27.91 15.58 33.10
CA ASP A 329 28.50 15.59 31.75
C ASP A 329 29.62 14.54 31.69
N ASP A 330 29.26 13.29 31.37
CA ASP A 330 30.11 12.67 30.37
C ASP A 330 29.78 13.39 29.06
N LYS A 331 30.77 13.72 28.22
CA LYS A 331 30.63 14.61 27.04
C LYS A 331 29.52 14.23 26.03
N TYR A 332 28.81 13.14 26.29
CA TYR A 332 27.75 12.55 25.48
C TYR A 332 26.39 12.55 26.20
N ASN A 333 26.31 12.58 27.53
CA ASN A 333 25.06 12.44 28.28
C ASN A 333 24.76 13.69 29.11
N LEU A 334 23.59 14.30 28.92
CA LEU A 334 23.09 15.40 29.73
C LEU A 334 21.94 14.90 30.62
N GLU A 335 22.08 14.94 31.94
CA GLU A 335 21.00 14.59 32.87
C GLU A 335 20.32 15.86 33.39
N ILE A 336 19.01 16.00 33.19
CA ILE A 336 18.19 17.13 33.65
C ILE A 336 17.18 16.59 34.67
N LYS A 337 16.99 17.29 35.79
CA LYS A 337 15.97 16.96 36.80
C LYS A 337 14.93 18.05 36.87
N VAL A 338 13.68 17.67 36.70
CA VAL A 338 12.54 18.57 36.70
C VAL A 338 11.45 18.04 37.62
N SER A 339 10.62 18.94 38.12
CA SER A 339 9.40 18.61 38.83
C SER A 339 8.20 19.28 38.19
N SER A 340 7.08 18.57 38.22
CA SER A 340 5.83 18.96 37.58
C SER A 340 4.65 18.31 38.32
N GLN A 341 3.46 18.91 38.26
CA GLN A 341 2.26 18.34 38.84
C GLN A 341 1.79 17.09 38.06
N GLU A 342 2.10 17.03 36.78
CA GLU A 342 1.69 16.00 35.81
C GLU A 342 2.40 14.67 36.12
N SER A 343 3.63 14.75 36.64
CA SER A 343 4.35 13.58 37.15
C SER A 343 3.86 13.07 38.53
N CYS A 344 2.77 13.63 39.07
CA CYS A 344 2.18 13.16 40.32
C CYS A 344 1.15 12.05 40.11
N VAL A 345 1.10 11.16 41.09
CA VAL A 345 0.07 10.12 41.15
C VAL A 345 -1.28 10.77 41.40
N HIS A 346 -2.24 10.48 40.54
CA HIS A 346 -3.63 10.89 40.68
C HIS A 346 -4.56 9.72 40.37
N THR A 347 -5.85 9.92 40.63
CA THR A 347 -6.86 8.91 40.32
C THR A 347 -7.12 8.86 38.82
N PHE A 348 -6.96 7.68 38.22
CA PHE A 348 -7.30 7.42 36.83
C PHE A 348 -8.73 6.87 36.73
N ASP A 349 -9.62 7.69 36.20
CA ASP A 349 -10.92 7.18 35.77
C ASP A 349 -10.72 6.22 34.58
N PRO A 350 -11.52 5.14 34.45
CA PRO A 350 -11.55 4.36 33.23
C PRO A 350 -11.95 5.25 32.06
N PRO A 351 -11.37 5.08 30.87
CA PRO A 351 -11.75 5.87 29.70
C PRO A 351 -13.24 5.73 29.40
N ASP A 352 -13.91 6.84 29.09
CA ASP A 352 -15.34 6.87 28.75
C ASP A 352 -15.53 6.32 27.33
N ILE A 353 -15.93 5.05 27.24
CA ILE A 353 -16.10 4.35 25.97
C ILE A 353 -17.44 4.75 25.34
N PRO A 354 -17.48 5.28 24.11
CA PRO A 354 -18.72 5.67 23.45
C PRO A 354 -19.61 4.46 23.15
N THR A 355 -20.48 4.10 24.08
CA THR A 355 -21.32 2.88 24.02
C THR A 355 -22.19 2.77 22.77
N GLU A 356 -22.56 3.88 22.14
CA GLU A 356 -23.33 3.91 20.90
C GLU A 356 -22.55 3.34 19.70
N LYS A 357 -21.22 3.39 19.73
CA LYS A 357 -20.37 2.80 18.67
C LYS A 357 -20.25 1.28 18.78
N CYS A 358 -20.64 0.72 19.92
CA CYS A 358 -20.62 -0.72 20.21
C CYS A 358 -21.97 -1.41 19.95
N LYS A 359 -22.93 -0.67 19.41
CA LYS A 359 -24.27 -1.17 19.11
C LYS A 359 -24.49 -1.14 17.60
N LEU A 360 -25.20 -2.14 17.10
CA LEU A 360 -25.63 -2.19 15.72
C LEU A 360 -27.09 -2.64 15.67
N LYS A 361 -27.97 -1.73 15.26
CA LYS A 361 -29.39 -2.01 15.09
C LYS A 361 -29.77 -1.91 13.62
N TYR A 362 -30.16 -3.03 13.03
CA TYR A 362 -30.57 -3.09 11.63
C TYR A 362 -31.60 -4.20 11.42
N LYS A 363 -32.83 -3.82 11.00
CA LYS A 363 -33.97 -4.74 10.87
C LYS A 363 -34.20 -5.55 12.15
N GLU A 364 -34.01 -6.87 12.09
CA GLU A 364 -34.22 -7.83 13.18
C GLU A 364 -32.95 -8.09 14.00
N TYR A 365 -31.85 -7.41 13.67
CA TYR A 365 -30.61 -7.43 14.44
C TYR A 365 -30.58 -6.27 15.44
N ASP A 366 -30.29 -6.60 16.69
CA ASP A 366 -30.10 -5.66 17.80
C ASP A 366 -28.86 -6.09 18.59
N PHE A 367 -27.70 -5.92 17.96
CA PHE A 367 -26.40 -6.29 18.53
C PHE A 367 -25.93 -5.21 19.48
N ASP A 368 -25.52 -5.64 20.68
CA ASP A 368 -25.00 -4.75 21.71
C ASP A 368 -23.79 -5.41 22.39
N ALA A 369 -22.59 -5.02 21.96
CA ALA A 369 -21.34 -5.55 22.50
C ALA A 369 -21.11 -5.17 23.97
N THR A 370 -21.79 -4.14 24.50
CA THR A 370 -21.66 -3.76 25.92
C THR A 370 -22.18 -4.86 26.86
N LYS A 371 -23.15 -5.67 26.40
CA LYS A 371 -23.67 -6.83 27.15
C LYS A 371 -22.70 -8.00 27.19
N LEU A 372 -21.67 -7.97 26.35
CA LEU A 372 -20.62 -8.99 26.23
C LEU A 372 -19.36 -8.60 27.01
N ASN A 373 -19.37 -7.51 27.77
CA ASN A 373 -18.24 -7.14 28.60
C ASN A 373 -18.09 -8.09 29.80
N ALA A 374 -16.84 -8.43 30.13
CA ALA A 374 -16.54 -9.09 31.39
C ALA A 374 -16.85 -8.17 32.58
N LYS A 375 -17.04 -8.73 33.77
CA LYS A 375 -17.42 -7.97 34.98
C LYS A 375 -16.30 -7.07 35.52
N GLU A 376 -15.07 -7.28 35.09
CA GLU A 376 -13.87 -6.61 35.58
C GLU A 376 -13.04 -6.08 34.39
N ASN A 377 -12.24 -5.03 34.61
CA ASN A 377 -11.34 -4.43 33.61
C ASN A 377 -10.10 -5.29 33.34
N VAL A 378 -10.26 -6.61 33.36
CA VAL A 378 -9.26 -7.63 33.00
C VAL A 378 -9.62 -8.28 31.66
N GLY A 379 -10.89 -8.18 31.24
CA GLY A 379 -11.40 -8.83 30.04
C GLY A 379 -11.45 -10.35 30.11
N TYR A 380 -11.76 -10.96 28.98
CA TYR A 380 -11.59 -12.38 28.73
C TYR A 380 -10.11 -12.68 28.51
N VAL A 381 -9.57 -13.60 29.31
CA VAL A 381 -8.17 -14.03 29.19
C VAL A 381 -8.13 -15.43 28.58
N SER A 382 -7.43 -15.58 27.45
CA SER A 382 -7.30 -16.87 26.77
C SER A 382 -5.91 -17.03 26.16
N ASN A 383 -5.38 -18.24 26.17
CA ASN A 383 -4.21 -18.58 25.36
C ASN A 383 -4.67 -18.93 23.94
N VAL A 384 -4.20 -18.17 22.95
CA VAL A 384 -4.58 -18.34 21.54
C VAL A 384 -3.36 -18.72 20.70
N ARG A 385 -3.60 -19.49 19.64
CA ARG A 385 -2.62 -19.80 18.61
C ARG A 385 -2.60 -18.65 17.61
N MET A 386 -1.51 -17.89 17.59
CA MET A 386 -1.27 -16.85 16.62
C MET A 386 -0.66 -17.46 15.36
N GLU A 387 -1.35 -17.30 14.24
CA GLU A 387 -0.95 -17.72 12.91
C GLU A 387 -0.46 -16.51 12.11
N THR A 388 0.64 -16.69 11.40
CA THR A 388 1.22 -15.66 10.53
C THR A 388 1.20 -16.14 9.07
N PRO A 389 1.11 -15.23 8.07
CA PRO A 389 1.10 -15.59 6.65
C PRO A 389 2.30 -16.44 6.20
N LEU A 390 3.42 -16.41 6.94
CA LEU A 390 4.62 -17.20 6.67
C LEU A 390 4.60 -18.60 7.32
N GLY A 391 3.45 -19.05 7.84
CA GLY A 391 3.28 -20.36 8.46
C GLY A 391 3.88 -20.50 9.87
N GLY A 392 4.23 -19.38 10.51
CA GLY A 392 4.70 -19.37 11.90
C GLY A 392 3.53 -19.43 12.87
N ASN A 393 3.52 -20.45 13.75
CA ASN A 393 2.54 -20.60 14.82
C ASN A 393 3.20 -20.36 16.19
N SER A 394 2.59 -19.50 17.01
CA SER A 394 3.02 -19.30 18.40
C SER A 394 1.83 -19.21 19.33
N THR A 395 1.97 -19.67 20.58
CA THR A 395 0.93 -19.50 21.59
C THR A 395 1.17 -18.18 22.32
N VAL A 396 0.18 -17.29 22.28
CA VAL A 396 0.21 -15.99 22.94
C VAL A 396 -0.95 -15.89 23.93
N ARG A 397 -0.83 -15.03 24.94
CA ARG A 397 -1.92 -14.74 25.86
C ARG A 397 -2.68 -13.52 25.34
N MET A 398 -3.99 -13.65 25.17
CA MET A 398 -4.86 -12.58 24.73
C MET A 398 -5.74 -12.11 25.89
N HIS A 399 -5.88 -10.79 26.03
CA HIS A 399 -6.87 -10.16 26.90
C HIS A 399 -7.85 -9.39 26.02
N PHE A 400 -9.15 -9.67 26.08
CA PHE A 400 -10.14 -9.06 25.19
C PHE A 400 -11.40 -8.60 25.90
N GLN A 401 -11.93 -7.43 25.55
CA GLN A 401 -13.17 -6.89 26.07
C GLN A 401 -13.90 -6.08 24.97
N PRO A 402 -15.02 -6.60 24.43
CA PRO A 402 -15.70 -6.07 23.25
C PRO A 402 -16.00 -4.56 23.25
N CYS A 403 -16.45 -4.02 24.38
CA CYS A 403 -16.79 -2.61 24.50
C CYS A 403 -16.49 -2.10 25.91
N GLY A 404 -15.34 -2.48 26.45
CA GLY A 404 -14.87 -2.08 27.77
C GLY A 404 -13.35 -1.95 27.77
N SER A 405 -12.82 -1.17 28.70
CA SER A 405 -11.36 -1.02 28.84
C SER A 405 -10.79 -2.18 29.65
N ILE A 406 -9.64 -2.67 29.22
CA ILE A 406 -8.81 -3.61 29.94
C ILE A 406 -7.54 -2.89 30.34
N TYR A 407 -7.24 -2.94 31.64
CA TYR A 407 -5.98 -2.44 32.15
C TYR A 407 -4.82 -3.28 31.67
N CYS A 408 -3.65 -2.66 31.48
CA CYS A 408 -2.42 -3.38 31.23
C CYS A 408 -2.25 -4.52 32.26
N PRO A 409 -2.05 -5.79 31.82
CA PRO A 409 -1.91 -6.90 32.75
C PRO A 409 -0.74 -6.70 33.72
N LYS A 410 -0.96 -7.01 35.01
CA LYS A 410 0.02 -6.73 36.09
C LYS A 410 1.36 -7.42 35.88
N ASP A 411 1.39 -8.53 35.16
CA ASP A 411 2.58 -9.33 34.84
C ASP A 411 3.18 -9.01 33.45
N ALA A 412 2.70 -7.96 32.78
CA ALA A 412 3.06 -7.67 31.40
C ALA A 412 3.45 -6.21 31.15
N LYS A 413 4.49 -5.95 30.36
CA LYS A 413 4.87 -4.61 29.90
C LYS A 413 3.99 -4.23 28.70
N CYS A 414 3.41 -3.04 28.68
CA CYS A 414 2.41 -2.64 27.67
C CYS A 414 2.81 -1.39 26.87
N ASP A 415 4.11 -1.20 26.64
CA ASP A 415 4.65 -0.10 25.82
C ASP A 415 3.99 1.27 26.04
N GLN A 416 3.80 1.63 27.32
CA GLN A 416 3.27 2.92 27.82
C GLN A 416 1.76 3.13 27.63
N PHE A 417 1.06 2.14 27.12
CA PHE A 417 -0.40 2.14 27.05
C PHE A 417 -0.97 1.41 28.26
N GLU A 418 -1.98 2.00 28.90
CA GLU A 418 -2.55 1.45 30.14
C GLU A 418 -3.95 0.87 29.95
N ASP A 419 -4.65 1.25 28.87
CA ASP A 419 -6.06 0.95 28.64
C ASP A 419 -6.31 0.52 27.19
N ALA A 420 -6.74 -0.72 26.99
CA ALA A 420 -7.07 -1.25 25.66
C ALA A 420 -8.31 -2.17 25.70
N TYR A 421 -9.04 -2.26 24.60
CA TYR A 421 -10.03 -3.31 24.34
C TYR A 421 -9.39 -4.67 24.10
N LEU A 422 -8.15 -4.71 23.62
CA LEU A 422 -7.49 -5.94 23.17
C LEU A 422 -5.97 -5.88 23.31
N TRP A 423 -5.41 -6.80 24.09
CA TRP A 423 -3.97 -7.01 24.27
C TRP A 423 -3.54 -8.37 23.71
N ILE A 424 -2.42 -8.41 23.01
CA ILE A 424 -1.71 -9.64 22.65
C ILE A 424 -0.36 -9.67 23.37
N CYS A 425 -0.23 -10.59 24.30
CA CYS A 425 0.88 -10.67 25.24
C CYS A 425 1.78 -11.87 24.92
N LYS A 426 3.04 -11.58 24.58
CA LYS A 426 4.09 -12.56 24.26
C LYS A 426 5.02 -12.72 25.47
N PRO A 427 5.53 -13.92 25.77
CA PRO A 427 6.51 -14.08 26.83
C PRO A 427 7.84 -13.40 26.45
N VAL A 428 8.40 -12.58 27.34
CA VAL A 428 9.66 -11.83 27.09
C VAL A 428 10.84 -12.77 26.90
N THR A 429 10.88 -13.85 27.68
CA THR A 429 11.85 -14.94 27.49
C THR A 429 11.15 -16.28 27.65
N ILE A 430 11.66 -17.29 26.95
CA ILE A 430 11.23 -18.68 27.11
C ILE A 430 11.47 -19.03 28.59
N HIS A 431 10.39 -19.28 29.35
CA HIS A 431 10.35 -19.60 30.80
C HIS A 431 10.27 -18.45 31.81
N THR A 432 9.86 -17.24 31.44
CA THR A 432 9.45 -16.23 32.45
C THR A 432 7.95 -16.01 32.45
N ASP A 433 7.39 -15.72 33.64
CA ASP A 433 6.01 -15.25 33.80
C ASP A 433 5.87 -13.75 33.46
N LYS A 434 6.80 -13.20 32.65
CA LYS A 434 6.79 -11.81 32.22
C LYS A 434 6.40 -11.73 30.77
N TYR A 435 5.43 -10.87 30.48
CA TYR A 435 4.91 -10.69 29.14
C TYR A 435 5.25 -9.30 28.59
N ASP A 436 5.29 -9.18 27.28
CA ASP A 436 5.29 -7.93 26.51
C ASP A 436 3.98 -7.93 25.72
N CYS A 437 3.13 -6.93 25.94
CA CYS A 437 1.80 -6.84 25.38
C CYS A 437 1.69 -5.72 24.37
N ASP A 438 1.24 -6.09 23.17
CA ASP A 438 0.91 -5.17 22.09
C ASP A 438 -0.57 -4.75 22.19
N PRO A 439 -0.93 -3.45 22.19
CA PRO A 439 -2.31 -2.98 22.22
C PRO A 439 -2.90 -2.94 20.82
N TYR A 440 -3.70 -3.92 20.44
CA TYR A 440 -4.37 -3.96 19.13
C TYR A 440 -5.67 -3.15 19.07
N GLY A 441 -6.07 -2.54 20.20
CA GLY A 441 -7.25 -1.68 20.27
C GLY A 441 -7.21 -0.82 21.51
N LEU A 442 -6.68 0.41 21.46
CA LEU A 442 -6.62 1.32 22.60
C LEU A 442 -8.01 1.84 22.96
N ALA A 443 -8.30 1.98 24.26
CA ALA A 443 -9.62 2.36 24.74
C ALA A 443 -10.01 3.81 24.36
N GLU A 444 -9.02 4.70 24.34
CA GLU A 444 -9.14 6.09 23.87
C GLU A 444 -9.46 6.20 22.38
N HIS A 445 -9.15 5.16 21.59
CA HIS A 445 -9.50 5.11 20.19
C HIS A 445 -10.94 4.64 20.00
N ASN A 446 -11.62 5.29 19.06
CA ASN A 446 -12.99 4.93 18.73
C ASN A 446 -13.07 3.56 18.05
N VAL A 447 -13.96 2.70 18.55
CA VAL A 447 -14.35 1.47 17.88
C VAL A 447 -15.37 1.75 16.77
N THR A 448 -15.42 0.88 15.76
CA THR A 448 -16.46 0.92 14.72
C THR A 448 -17.11 -0.44 14.57
N THR A 449 -18.44 -0.47 14.49
CA THR A 449 -19.23 -1.71 14.35
C THR A 449 -19.98 -1.69 13.04
N GLN A 450 -19.84 -2.75 12.25
CA GLN A 450 -20.50 -2.93 10.96
C GLN A 450 -20.84 -4.40 10.73
N PHE A 451 -21.67 -4.72 9.75
CA PHE A 451 -21.73 -6.10 9.27
C PHE A 451 -20.45 -6.43 8.50
N VAL A 452 -19.95 -7.67 8.61
CA VAL A 452 -18.81 -8.14 7.80
C VAL A 452 -19.13 -7.94 6.31
N ASP A 453 -20.37 -8.23 5.92
CA ASP A 453 -20.91 -7.87 4.63
C ASP A 453 -22.34 -7.30 4.84
N PRO A 454 -22.62 -6.06 4.41
CA PRO A 454 -23.93 -5.42 4.60
C PRO A 454 -25.07 -6.11 3.83
N TYR A 455 -24.75 -7.03 2.91
CA TYR A 455 -25.68 -7.89 2.20
C TYR A 455 -25.69 -9.33 2.78
N ASN A 456 -24.76 -9.67 3.68
CA ASN A 456 -24.67 -10.93 4.41
C ASN A 456 -24.61 -10.76 5.92
N PHE A 457 -25.79 -10.70 6.55
CA PHE A 457 -25.87 -10.64 8.00
C PHE A 457 -25.44 -11.95 8.71
N HIS A 458 -25.31 -13.08 8.01
CA HIS A 458 -24.77 -14.34 8.56
C HIS A 458 -23.25 -14.40 8.58
N SER A 459 -22.55 -13.56 7.80
CA SER A 459 -21.09 -13.39 7.93
C SER A 459 -20.72 -12.84 9.31
N GLY A 460 -21.71 -12.40 10.08
CA GLY A 460 -21.53 -11.87 11.40
C GLY A 460 -21.37 -10.36 11.39
N ILE A 461 -21.08 -9.85 12.58
CA ILE A 461 -20.87 -8.43 12.84
C ILE A 461 -19.38 -8.24 13.07
N GLN A 462 -18.77 -7.30 12.36
CA GLN A 462 -17.36 -6.96 12.53
C GLN A 462 -17.25 -5.72 13.40
N MET A 463 -16.41 -5.80 14.43
CA MET A 463 -15.92 -4.63 15.14
C MET A 463 -14.46 -4.40 14.80
N LYS A 464 -14.13 -3.16 14.43
CA LYS A 464 -12.76 -2.71 14.19
C LYS A 464 -12.29 -1.86 15.36
N TYR A 465 -11.11 -2.23 15.88
CA TYR A 465 -10.41 -1.57 16.97
C TYR A 465 -9.09 -1.01 16.44
N ARG A 466 -8.68 0.16 16.94
CA ARG A 466 -7.41 0.81 16.57
C ARG A 466 -6.48 0.83 17.76
N GLY A 467 -5.31 0.21 17.61
CA GLY A 467 -4.26 0.11 18.60
C GLY A 467 -3.28 1.29 18.60
N GLY A 468 -2.18 1.13 19.33
CA GLY A 468 -0.98 1.96 19.21
C GLY A 468 -0.15 1.54 17.99
N ASP A 469 0.83 2.35 17.58
CA ASP A 469 1.82 2.00 16.53
C ASP A 469 1.23 1.48 15.20
N ASN A 470 0.08 2.01 14.78
CA ASN A 470 -0.68 1.57 13.59
C ASN A 470 -1.17 0.11 13.65
N LEU A 471 -1.25 -0.48 14.84
CA LEU A 471 -1.90 -1.77 15.06
C LEU A 471 -3.41 -1.62 14.92
N GLU A 472 -4.07 -2.63 14.35
CA GLU A 472 -5.54 -2.69 14.25
C GLU A 472 -6.02 -4.12 14.51
N ALA A 473 -7.21 -4.25 15.09
CA ALA A 473 -7.88 -5.53 15.23
C ALA A 473 -9.27 -5.53 14.59
N TYR A 474 -9.60 -6.66 13.96
CA TYR A 474 -10.92 -6.96 13.41
C TYR A 474 -11.47 -8.18 14.15
N VAL A 475 -12.54 -7.96 14.89
CA VAL A 475 -13.25 -9.02 15.62
C VAL A 475 -14.55 -9.32 14.90
N THR A 476 -14.68 -10.55 14.40
CA THR A 476 -15.89 -11.02 13.73
C THR A 476 -16.76 -11.81 14.71
N TYR A 477 -17.95 -11.29 15.03
CA TYR A 477 -18.95 -11.92 15.87
C TYR A 477 -19.91 -12.75 15.04
N LEU A 478 -19.81 -14.08 15.17
CA LEU A 478 -20.68 -15.06 14.54
C LEU A 478 -21.85 -15.42 15.46
N CYS A 479 -23.02 -15.66 14.88
CA CYS A 479 -24.20 -16.11 15.62
C CYS A 479 -24.00 -17.51 16.19
N ASP A 480 -24.31 -17.67 17.49
CA ASP A 480 -24.39 -18.95 18.17
C ASP A 480 -25.56 -18.94 19.16
N GLU A 481 -26.69 -19.50 18.74
CA GLU A 481 -27.92 -19.53 19.55
C GLU A 481 -27.81 -20.39 20.82
N SER A 482 -26.78 -21.23 20.92
CA SER A 482 -26.59 -22.12 22.07
C SER A 482 -26.02 -21.41 23.30
N LEU A 483 -25.45 -20.21 23.12
CA LEU A 483 -24.86 -19.40 24.18
C LEU A 483 -25.90 -18.52 24.89
N ALA A 484 -25.62 -18.13 26.13
CA ALA A 484 -26.44 -17.13 26.82
C ALA A 484 -26.27 -15.72 26.20
N ASP A 485 -27.23 -14.82 26.43
CA ASP A 485 -27.23 -13.47 25.85
C ASP A 485 -26.00 -12.63 26.23
N ASN A 486 -25.36 -12.92 27.36
CA ASN A 486 -24.18 -12.22 27.88
C ASN A 486 -22.91 -13.09 27.79
N GLU A 487 -22.94 -14.16 27.00
CA GLU A 487 -21.83 -15.09 26.81
C GLU A 487 -21.17 -14.89 25.44
N ILE A 488 -19.85 -15.02 25.44
CA ILE A 488 -19.00 -14.97 24.26
C ILE A 488 -18.02 -16.13 24.32
N ARG A 489 -17.88 -16.83 23.20
CA ARG A 489 -16.86 -17.86 23.02
C ARG A 489 -15.88 -17.39 21.97
N ILE A 490 -14.64 -17.16 22.36
CA ILE A 490 -13.58 -16.69 21.46
C ILE A 490 -12.85 -17.90 20.89
N ASP A 491 -12.62 -17.92 19.58
CA ASP A 491 -11.90 -19.01 18.94
C ASP A 491 -10.43 -19.01 19.39
N ASN A 492 -9.83 -20.19 19.43
CA ASN A 492 -8.48 -20.39 19.97
C ASN A 492 -7.36 -20.05 18.99
N THR A 493 -7.70 -19.54 17.81
CA THR A 493 -6.76 -19.13 16.77
C THR A 493 -6.99 -17.66 16.44
N VAL A 494 -5.91 -16.92 16.28
CA VAL A 494 -5.92 -15.53 15.79
C VAL A 494 -4.93 -15.42 14.63
N GLU A 495 -5.30 -14.65 13.62
CA GLU A 495 -4.45 -14.41 12.45
C GLU A 495 -3.81 -13.03 12.59
N VAL A 496 -2.49 -12.94 12.43
CA VAL A 496 -1.77 -11.67 12.41
C VAL A 496 -1.07 -11.50 11.07
N SER A 497 -1.51 -10.49 10.32
CA SER A 497 -0.88 -10.06 9.07
C SER A 497 -0.39 -8.63 9.22
N GLN A 498 0.93 -8.46 9.19
CA GLN A 498 1.60 -7.16 9.41
C GLN A 498 1.20 -6.53 10.76
N SER A 499 0.45 -5.42 10.74
CA SER A 499 -0.07 -4.72 11.91
C SER A 499 -1.56 -5.03 12.20
N THR A 500 -2.16 -5.97 11.47
CA THR A 500 -3.57 -6.31 11.59
C THR A 500 -3.77 -7.67 12.24
N LEU A 501 -4.55 -7.68 13.33
CA LEU A 501 -5.03 -8.87 14.03
C LEU A 501 -6.47 -9.19 13.60
N ARG A 502 -6.76 -10.45 13.27
CA ARG A 502 -8.11 -10.93 12.99
C ARG A 502 -8.45 -12.05 13.97
N LEU A 503 -9.63 -11.96 14.57
CA LEU A 503 -10.13 -13.00 15.47
C LEU A 503 -11.63 -13.20 15.30
N GLU A 504 -12.08 -14.42 15.51
CA GLU A 504 -13.48 -14.79 15.49
C GLU A 504 -14.00 -15.02 16.91
N ALA A 505 -15.21 -14.54 17.17
CA ALA A 505 -15.93 -14.77 18.40
C ALA A 505 -17.37 -15.20 18.10
N ARG A 506 -17.93 -16.04 18.95
CA ARG A 506 -19.30 -16.56 18.82
C ARG A 506 -20.15 -16.02 19.96
N THR A 507 -21.33 -15.51 19.64
CA THR A 507 -22.26 -14.96 20.63
C THR A 507 -23.70 -14.99 20.12
N LYS A 508 -24.65 -15.12 21.05
CA LYS A 508 -26.07 -15.01 20.73
C LYS A 508 -26.50 -13.60 20.34
N GLN A 509 -25.78 -12.56 20.79
CA GLN A 509 -26.07 -11.16 20.38
C GLN A 509 -25.94 -10.93 18.87
N ALA A 510 -25.16 -11.76 18.17
CA ALA A 510 -24.97 -11.67 16.73
C ALA A 510 -26.07 -12.39 15.92
N CYS A 511 -27.03 -13.05 16.57
CA CYS A 511 -28.13 -13.75 15.92
C CYS A 511 -29.29 -12.81 15.56
N SER A 512 -29.93 -13.04 14.41
CA SER A 512 -31.19 -12.38 14.06
C SER A 512 -32.33 -12.89 14.94
N SER A 513 -33.29 -12.03 15.22
CA SER A 513 -34.50 -12.42 15.95
C SER A 513 -35.60 -13.08 15.08
N GLY A 514 -35.47 -13.14 13.75
CA GLY A 514 -36.48 -13.73 12.85
C GLY A 514 -36.10 -15.08 12.20
N GLU A 515 -37.11 -15.74 11.61
CA GLU A 515 -36.99 -17.01 10.90
C GLU A 515 -36.06 -16.88 9.69
N ASN A 516 -35.05 -17.75 9.64
CA ASN A 516 -33.98 -17.74 8.66
C ASN A 516 -34.53 -18.02 7.25
N PRO A 517 -34.57 -17.04 6.32
CA PRO A 517 -35.16 -17.27 5.00
C PRO A 517 -34.26 -18.19 4.16
N ASP A 518 -34.85 -19.05 3.34
CA ASP A 518 -34.13 -19.96 2.46
C ASP A 518 -33.53 -19.16 1.28
N TRP A 519 -32.27 -18.74 1.40
CA TRP A 519 -31.61 -17.77 0.52
C TRP A 519 -30.70 -18.39 -0.55
N HIS A 520 -30.76 -19.69 -0.84
CA HIS A 520 -29.90 -20.28 -1.88
C HIS A 520 -30.34 -19.83 -3.29
N PHE A 521 -29.39 -19.36 -4.12
CA PHE A 521 -29.53 -19.40 -5.58
C PHE A 521 -28.45 -20.29 -6.16
N TYR A 522 -28.79 -20.89 -7.29
CA TYR A 522 -27.88 -21.72 -8.05
C TYR A 522 -27.37 -20.89 -9.23
N LEU A 523 -26.06 -20.95 -9.50
CA LEU A 523 -25.52 -20.35 -10.71
C LEU A 523 -26.21 -20.99 -11.92
N PRO A 524 -26.74 -20.18 -12.86
CA PRO A 524 -27.39 -20.73 -14.03
C PRO A 524 -26.37 -21.47 -14.89
N TRP A 525 -26.79 -22.59 -15.48
CA TRP A 525 -25.95 -23.34 -16.42
C TRP A 525 -25.52 -22.42 -17.57
N PRO A 526 -24.22 -22.40 -17.96
CA PRO A 526 -23.78 -21.58 -19.08
C PRO A 526 -24.57 -21.86 -20.35
N HIS A 527 -25.00 -20.81 -21.03
CA HIS A 527 -25.60 -20.98 -22.34
C HIS A 527 -24.51 -21.38 -23.34
N LYS A 528 -24.71 -22.51 -24.04
CA LYS A 528 -24.01 -22.82 -25.28
C LYS A 528 -24.47 -21.83 -26.34
N ASP A 529 -23.97 -20.61 -26.30
CA ASP A 529 -24.15 -19.71 -27.43
C ASP A 529 -23.47 -20.30 -28.66
N VAL A 530 -24.00 -19.94 -29.83
CA VAL A 530 -23.45 -20.31 -31.13
C VAL A 530 -21.99 -19.88 -31.09
N THR A 531 -21.10 -20.86 -31.13
CA THR A 531 -19.66 -20.72 -30.89
C THR A 531 -19.17 -19.42 -31.52
N PRO A 532 -18.66 -18.44 -30.74
CA PRO A 532 -18.08 -17.25 -31.35
C PRO A 532 -17.10 -17.74 -32.41
N THR A 533 -17.26 -17.22 -33.63
CA THR A 533 -16.41 -17.56 -34.79
C THR A 533 -14.99 -17.74 -34.28
N PRO A 534 -14.34 -18.91 -34.45
CA PRO A 534 -13.10 -19.24 -33.77
C PRO A 534 -12.15 -18.07 -33.91
N THR A 535 -12.03 -17.29 -32.83
CA THR A 535 -11.16 -16.13 -32.83
C THR A 535 -9.77 -16.73 -32.98
N PRO A 536 -9.02 -16.36 -34.02
CA PRO A 536 -7.81 -17.06 -34.41
C PRO A 536 -6.90 -17.25 -33.21
N LEU A 537 -6.31 -18.45 -33.10
CA LEU A 537 -5.39 -18.82 -32.03
C LEU A 537 -4.38 -17.68 -31.80
N VAL A 538 -4.36 -17.12 -30.59
CA VAL A 538 -3.31 -16.18 -30.20
C VAL A 538 -2.58 -16.69 -28.96
N HIS A 539 -1.36 -17.13 -29.26
CA HIS A 539 -0.09 -17.02 -28.53
C HIS A 539 0.02 -17.52 -27.07
N PRO A 540 0.96 -18.45 -26.79
CA PRO A 540 1.43 -18.77 -25.44
C PRO A 540 2.38 -17.70 -24.90
N GLN A 541 2.02 -16.41 -24.98
CA GLN A 541 2.82 -15.38 -24.32
C GLN A 541 2.60 -15.55 -22.82
N THR A 542 3.58 -16.13 -22.13
CA THR A 542 3.59 -16.14 -20.67
C THR A 542 3.81 -14.74 -20.09
N THR A 543 4.11 -13.73 -20.91
CA THR A 543 4.29 -12.35 -20.46
C THR A 543 3.20 -11.45 -21.01
N LEU A 544 2.29 -11.01 -20.15
CA LEU A 544 1.35 -9.94 -20.45
C LEU A 544 2.08 -8.59 -20.32
N PHE A 545 1.87 -7.70 -21.28
CA PHE A 545 2.59 -6.43 -21.35
C PHE A 545 1.68 -5.25 -21.65
N MET A 546 1.80 -4.17 -20.88
CA MET A 546 1.18 -2.87 -21.17
C MET A 546 2.18 -1.74 -20.93
N ARG A 547 2.04 -0.65 -21.67
CA ARG A 547 2.96 0.50 -21.56
C ARG A 547 2.28 1.84 -21.86
N ASN A 548 2.92 2.89 -21.38
CA ASN A 548 2.77 4.24 -21.91
C ASN A 548 4.13 4.71 -22.50
N GLU A 549 4.33 6.02 -22.67
CA GLU A 549 5.58 6.57 -23.22
C GLU A 549 6.80 6.43 -22.30
N THR A 550 6.58 6.33 -20.98
CA THR A 550 7.66 6.44 -19.97
C THR A 550 7.78 5.23 -19.06
N HIS A 551 6.71 4.44 -18.91
CA HIS A 551 6.60 3.30 -18.01
C HIS A 551 5.99 2.09 -18.71
N HIS A 552 6.28 0.92 -18.16
CA HIS A 552 5.71 -0.37 -18.57
C HIS A 552 5.27 -1.19 -17.34
N VAL A 553 4.36 -2.12 -17.58
CA VAL A 553 4.05 -3.24 -16.70
C VAL A 553 4.23 -4.51 -17.52
N ALA A 554 5.05 -5.42 -17.01
CA ALA A 554 5.36 -6.69 -17.65
C ALA A 554 5.13 -7.81 -16.64
N LEU A 555 4.05 -8.56 -16.84
CA LEU A 555 3.62 -9.63 -15.96
C LEU A 555 3.97 -10.97 -16.60
N THR A 556 4.99 -11.65 -16.07
CA THR A 556 5.33 -13.00 -16.50
C THR A 556 4.58 -14.01 -15.63
N LEU A 557 3.55 -14.63 -16.20
CA LEU A 557 2.69 -15.63 -15.54
C LEU A 557 3.50 -16.80 -15.00
N SER A 558 4.56 -17.23 -15.69
CA SER A 558 5.43 -18.31 -15.19
C SER A 558 6.24 -17.93 -13.94
N ALA A 559 6.38 -16.63 -13.66
CA ALA A 559 6.98 -16.14 -12.41
C ALA A 559 5.98 -16.09 -11.26
N ALA A 560 4.68 -16.15 -11.57
CA ALA A 560 3.57 -16.30 -10.62
C ALA A 560 3.08 -17.76 -10.55
N ASP A 561 3.82 -18.70 -11.14
CA ASP A 561 3.44 -20.11 -11.15
C ASP A 561 3.57 -20.70 -9.73
N ARG A 562 2.45 -21.21 -9.22
CA ARG A 562 2.31 -21.78 -7.88
C ARG A 562 1.67 -23.17 -7.99
N GLU A 563 1.70 -23.91 -6.88
CA GLU A 563 0.73 -24.99 -6.70
C GLU A 563 -0.70 -24.44 -6.87
N ILE A 564 -1.61 -25.28 -7.35
CA ILE A 564 -3.01 -24.90 -7.62
C ILE A 564 -3.60 -24.21 -6.39
N ASP A 565 -4.01 -22.95 -6.55
CA ASP A 565 -4.69 -22.18 -5.52
C ASP A 565 -6.17 -22.60 -5.50
N GLU A 566 -6.55 -23.38 -4.49
CA GLU A 566 -7.93 -23.81 -4.26
C GLU A 566 -8.56 -22.88 -3.21
N GLN A 567 -9.58 -22.15 -3.63
CA GLN A 567 -10.27 -21.19 -2.77
C GLN A 567 -11.78 -21.45 -2.79
N GLU A 568 -12.41 -21.28 -1.62
CA GLU A 568 -13.85 -21.40 -1.45
C GLU A 568 -14.46 -20.02 -1.25
N PHE A 569 -15.53 -19.71 -2.00
CA PHE A 569 -16.17 -18.39 -1.95
C PHE A 569 -17.69 -18.50 -1.90
N ASP A 570 -18.31 -17.56 -1.19
CA ASP A 570 -19.75 -17.35 -1.24
C ASP A 570 -20.06 -16.16 -2.15
N ILE A 571 -20.66 -16.43 -3.31
CA ILE A 571 -21.13 -15.39 -4.22
C ILE A 571 -22.53 -14.96 -3.81
N ALA A 572 -22.75 -13.66 -3.65
CA ALA A 572 -24.06 -13.06 -3.44
C ALA A 572 -24.59 -12.40 -4.73
N SER A 573 -25.82 -12.74 -5.14
CA SER A 573 -26.51 -12.07 -6.24
C SER A 573 -27.99 -11.90 -5.91
N ARG A 574 -28.50 -10.65 -6.02
CA ARG A 574 -29.91 -10.28 -5.76
C ARG A 574 -30.44 -10.81 -4.41
N GLY A 575 -29.61 -10.74 -3.37
CA GLY A 575 -29.98 -11.17 -2.00
C GLY A 575 -29.98 -12.68 -1.78
N LYS A 576 -29.51 -13.48 -2.74
CA LYS A 576 -29.33 -14.93 -2.60
C LYS A 576 -27.84 -15.29 -2.64
N ARG A 577 -27.46 -16.48 -2.14
CA ARG A 577 -26.08 -17.00 -2.22
C ARG A 577 -25.89 -18.30 -2.99
N CYS A 578 -24.73 -18.42 -3.63
CA CYS A 578 -24.18 -19.63 -4.21
C CYS A 578 -22.75 -19.82 -3.69
N HIS A 579 -22.47 -20.99 -3.12
CA HIS A 579 -21.13 -21.36 -2.68
C HIS A 579 -20.36 -21.99 -3.84
N ILE A 580 -19.17 -21.49 -4.12
CA ILE A 580 -18.32 -21.91 -5.22
C ILE A 580 -16.93 -22.29 -4.73
N TRP A 581 -16.25 -23.11 -5.53
CA TRP A 581 -14.85 -23.46 -5.41
C TRP A 581 -14.15 -22.97 -6.66
N HIS A 582 -13.02 -22.30 -6.51
CA HIS A 582 -12.21 -21.84 -7.63
C HIS A 582 -10.82 -22.45 -7.53
N PHE A 583 -10.33 -23.00 -8.64
CA PHE A 583 -9.01 -23.62 -8.75
C PHE A 583 -8.20 -22.81 -9.75
N PHE A 584 -7.13 -22.15 -9.32
CA PHE A 584 -6.40 -21.21 -10.15
C PHE A 584 -4.88 -21.45 -10.14
N ALA A 585 -4.27 -21.35 -11.31
CA ALA A 585 -2.83 -21.40 -11.52
C ALA A 585 -2.50 -20.51 -12.72
N PRO A 586 -1.94 -19.29 -12.52
CA PRO A 586 -1.79 -18.28 -13.55
C PRO A 586 -1.12 -18.74 -14.86
N ASP A 587 -0.14 -19.66 -14.78
CA ASP A 587 0.53 -20.30 -15.94
C ASP A 587 0.33 -21.83 -15.98
N GLY A 588 -0.45 -22.37 -15.04
CA GLY A 588 -0.64 -23.80 -14.87
C GLY A 588 -1.62 -24.40 -15.89
N ASN A 589 -1.44 -25.69 -16.17
CA ASN A 589 -2.41 -26.49 -16.92
C ASN A 589 -3.20 -27.35 -15.91
N ILE A 590 -4.27 -26.79 -15.36
CA ILE A 590 -5.15 -27.49 -14.43
C ILE A 590 -6.09 -28.39 -15.23
N THR A 591 -6.04 -29.69 -14.97
CA THR A 591 -7.06 -30.65 -15.44
C THR A 591 -8.31 -30.55 -14.57
N CYS A 592 -9.44 -31.09 -15.03
CA CYS A 592 -10.67 -31.14 -14.24
C CYS A 592 -10.41 -31.52 -12.77
N PRO A 593 -10.78 -30.65 -11.80
CA PRO A 593 -10.55 -30.91 -10.39
C PRO A 593 -11.13 -32.25 -9.93
N THR A 594 -10.37 -32.97 -9.10
CA THR A 594 -10.75 -34.33 -8.69
C THR A 594 -12.06 -34.32 -7.90
N GLY A 595 -13.02 -35.15 -8.31
CA GLY A 595 -14.33 -35.26 -7.64
C GLY A 595 -15.42 -34.31 -8.14
N TRP A 596 -15.17 -33.63 -9.26
CA TRP A 596 -16.11 -32.76 -9.95
C TRP A 596 -16.52 -33.31 -11.33
N ASP A 597 -17.74 -33.01 -11.78
CA ASP A 597 -18.22 -33.41 -13.10
C ASP A 597 -17.84 -32.35 -14.15
N CYS A 598 -16.85 -32.70 -14.99
CA CYS A 598 -16.43 -31.92 -16.16
C CYS A 598 -16.63 -32.69 -17.47
N LYS A 599 -17.64 -33.57 -17.61
CA LYS A 599 -17.80 -34.49 -18.76
C LYS A 599 -17.63 -33.86 -20.15
N GLU A 600 -18.02 -32.59 -20.32
CA GLU A 600 -17.88 -31.88 -21.59
C GLU A 600 -16.46 -31.32 -21.85
N PHE A 601 -15.67 -31.16 -20.79
CA PHE A 601 -14.35 -30.53 -20.79
C PHE A 601 -13.24 -31.43 -20.26
N SER A 602 -13.46 -32.75 -20.20
CA SER A 602 -12.53 -33.69 -19.56
C SER A 602 -11.13 -33.71 -20.20
N ASN A 603 -11.02 -33.26 -21.44
CA ASN A 603 -9.77 -33.20 -22.20
C ASN A 603 -9.18 -31.79 -22.27
N MET A 604 -9.82 -30.78 -21.66
CA MET A 604 -9.32 -29.42 -21.62
C MET A 604 -8.43 -29.20 -20.39
N THR A 605 -7.44 -28.36 -20.56
CA THR A 605 -6.61 -27.82 -19.47
C THR A 605 -6.80 -26.30 -19.42
N GLY A 606 -7.12 -25.78 -18.25
CA GLY A 606 -7.29 -24.35 -18.00
C GLY A 606 -6.29 -23.82 -16.99
N ALA A 607 -6.06 -22.50 -16.99
CA ALA A 607 -5.42 -21.79 -15.89
C ALA A 607 -6.39 -21.59 -14.70
N GLY A 608 -7.70 -21.73 -14.92
CA GLY A 608 -8.75 -21.55 -13.91
C GLY A 608 -9.94 -22.48 -14.12
N TRP A 609 -10.55 -22.90 -13.01
CA TRP A 609 -11.83 -23.61 -12.97
C TRP A 609 -12.74 -23.06 -11.88
N ILE A 610 -13.98 -22.72 -12.25
CA ILE A 610 -15.07 -22.47 -11.30
C ILE A 610 -15.92 -23.72 -11.14
N CYS A 611 -16.21 -24.06 -9.90
CA CYS A 611 -16.90 -25.27 -9.49
C CYS A 611 -18.01 -24.94 -8.49
N TYR A 612 -19.19 -25.54 -8.62
CA TYR A 612 -20.31 -25.32 -7.70
C TYR A 612 -21.31 -26.47 -7.68
N LYS A 613 -22.18 -26.49 -6.67
CA LYS A 613 -23.30 -27.45 -6.62
C LYS A 613 -24.51 -26.88 -7.33
N ASN A 614 -25.03 -27.57 -8.34
CA ASN A 614 -26.23 -27.15 -9.07
C ASN A 614 -27.53 -27.35 -8.24
N GLU A 615 -28.69 -27.03 -8.81
CA GLU A 615 -30.02 -27.20 -8.19
C GLU A 615 -30.26 -28.62 -7.66
N GLN A 616 -29.70 -29.63 -8.34
CA GLN A 616 -29.80 -31.05 -8.00
C GLN A 616 -28.72 -31.50 -6.99
N LYS A 617 -27.91 -30.57 -6.48
CA LYS A 617 -26.76 -30.79 -5.59
C LYS A 617 -25.62 -31.59 -6.21
N GLU A 618 -25.57 -31.66 -7.54
CA GLU A 618 -24.48 -32.28 -8.29
C GLU A 618 -23.30 -31.32 -8.37
N LYS A 619 -22.09 -31.85 -8.23
CA LYS A 619 -20.83 -31.10 -8.32
C LYS A 619 -20.47 -30.90 -9.79
N VAL A 620 -20.54 -29.67 -10.28
CA VAL A 620 -20.19 -29.31 -11.67
C VAL A 620 -19.05 -28.31 -11.71
N CYS A 621 -18.21 -28.36 -12.74
CA CYS A 621 -17.15 -27.36 -12.98
C CYS A 621 -17.08 -26.92 -14.44
N PHE A 622 -16.63 -25.68 -14.62
CA PHE A 622 -16.43 -25.04 -15.91
C PHE A 622 -15.06 -24.34 -15.92
N PRO A 623 -14.27 -24.45 -16.98
CA PRO A 623 -13.03 -23.69 -17.10
C PRO A 623 -13.35 -22.24 -17.47
N ASP A 624 -13.09 -21.33 -16.54
CA ASP A 624 -13.28 -19.87 -16.67
C ASP A 624 -11.99 -19.14 -17.10
N ALA A 625 -10.86 -19.84 -17.11
CA ALA A 625 -9.63 -19.36 -17.72
C ALA A 625 -8.98 -20.47 -18.54
N VAL A 626 -9.18 -20.49 -19.86
CA VAL A 626 -8.56 -21.48 -20.74
C VAL A 626 -7.27 -20.91 -21.32
N ARG A 627 -6.16 -21.61 -21.13
CA ARG A 627 -4.83 -21.13 -21.56
C ARG A 627 -4.71 -20.91 -23.07
N THR A 628 -5.45 -21.67 -23.87
CA THR A 628 -5.46 -21.53 -25.34
C THR A 628 -6.30 -20.36 -25.83
N ASN A 629 -7.09 -19.74 -24.95
CA ASN A 629 -7.89 -18.57 -25.30
C ASN A 629 -7.08 -17.29 -25.06
N ILE A 630 -7.55 -16.20 -25.67
CA ILE A 630 -6.89 -14.90 -25.60
C ILE A 630 -6.84 -14.44 -24.13
N MET A 631 -5.67 -14.05 -23.64
CA MET A 631 -5.54 -13.30 -22.40
C MET A 631 -5.31 -11.83 -22.74
N THR A 632 -6.01 -10.93 -22.07
CA THR A 632 -5.78 -9.49 -22.24
C THR A 632 -5.38 -8.86 -20.94
N MET A 633 -4.55 -7.81 -21.02
CA MET A 633 -4.19 -6.99 -19.88
C MET A 633 -4.42 -5.52 -20.24
N ARG A 634 -5.15 -4.81 -19.40
CA ARG A 634 -5.41 -3.37 -19.53
C ARG A 634 -5.10 -2.64 -18.23
N ALA A 635 -4.91 -1.33 -18.33
CA ALA A 635 -4.66 -0.50 -17.16
C ALA A 635 -5.94 -0.40 -16.33
N LEU A 636 -5.84 -0.66 -15.02
CA LEU A 636 -6.97 -0.61 -14.11
C LEU A 636 -7.51 0.83 -14.03
N ASP A 637 -8.82 1.01 -14.27
CA ASP A 637 -9.45 2.34 -14.43
C ASP A 637 -8.75 3.27 -15.45
N GLY A 638 -8.08 2.69 -16.46
CA GLY A 638 -7.30 3.45 -17.44
C GLY A 638 -6.00 4.07 -16.89
N SER A 639 -5.59 3.74 -15.66
CA SER A 639 -4.35 4.23 -15.05
C SER A 639 -3.40 3.09 -14.67
N MET A 640 -2.20 3.10 -15.26
CA MET A 640 -1.16 2.11 -14.92
C MET A 640 -0.65 2.25 -13.48
N ASP A 641 -0.81 3.42 -12.85
CA ASP A 641 -0.37 3.65 -11.47
C ASP A 641 -1.27 2.93 -10.45
N LYS A 642 -2.51 2.60 -10.84
CA LYS A 642 -3.45 1.86 -9.99
C LYS A 642 -3.19 0.36 -10.02
N GLY A 643 -2.73 -0.18 -11.15
CA GLY A 643 -2.52 -1.61 -11.35
C GLY A 643 -2.93 -2.08 -12.74
N ALA A 644 -3.26 -3.36 -12.85
CA ALA A 644 -3.63 -4.02 -14.10
C ALA A 644 -4.92 -4.84 -13.93
N GLU A 645 -5.74 -4.81 -14.96
CA GLU A 645 -6.87 -5.70 -15.12
C GLU A 645 -6.49 -6.78 -16.14
N ILE A 646 -6.58 -8.05 -15.72
CA ILE A 646 -6.19 -9.21 -16.51
C ILE A 646 -7.46 -10.02 -16.79
N VAL A 647 -7.78 -10.25 -18.05
CA VAL A 647 -8.96 -11.02 -18.45
C VAL A 647 -8.50 -12.32 -19.10
N TYR A 648 -8.86 -13.44 -18.47
CA TYR A 648 -8.76 -14.76 -19.05
C TYR A 648 -10.11 -15.14 -19.65
N ASN A 649 -10.10 -15.55 -20.92
CA ASN A 649 -11.31 -16.03 -21.56
C ASN A 649 -11.52 -17.53 -21.26
N GLY A 650 -12.67 -17.89 -20.71
CA GLY A 650 -13.02 -19.30 -20.47
C GLY A 650 -13.92 -19.89 -21.56
N VAL A 651 -14.63 -20.97 -21.23
CA VAL A 651 -15.63 -21.56 -22.12
C VAL A 651 -17.01 -20.98 -21.85
N TYR A 652 -17.83 -20.88 -22.89
CA TYR A 652 -19.22 -20.38 -22.79
C TYR A 652 -19.34 -18.98 -22.19
N ASN A 653 -18.37 -18.10 -22.47
CA ASN A 653 -18.32 -16.73 -21.95
C ASN A 653 -18.31 -16.69 -20.40
N TYR A 654 -17.74 -17.72 -19.76
CA TYR A 654 -17.23 -17.60 -18.40
C TYR A 654 -15.84 -17.01 -18.48
N ASP A 655 -15.73 -15.71 -18.26
CA ASP A 655 -14.43 -15.03 -18.27
C ASP A 655 -14.02 -14.75 -16.83
N LEU A 656 -12.74 -15.01 -16.55
CA LEU A 656 -12.11 -14.67 -15.28
C LEU A 656 -11.42 -13.32 -15.41
N GLU A 657 -11.90 -12.34 -14.66
CA GLU A 657 -11.31 -11.00 -14.55
C GLU A 657 -10.51 -10.91 -13.23
N LEU A 658 -9.25 -10.48 -13.32
CA LEU A 658 -8.41 -10.21 -12.16
C LEU A 658 -8.05 -8.73 -12.13
N ASN A 659 -8.59 -8.01 -11.17
CA ASN A 659 -8.27 -6.62 -10.87
C ASN A 659 -7.12 -6.58 -9.86
N VAL A 660 -5.91 -6.44 -10.37
CA VAL A 660 -4.69 -6.47 -9.54
C VAL A 660 -4.22 -5.04 -9.30
N TYR A 661 -4.29 -4.57 -8.07
CA TYR A 661 -3.82 -3.25 -7.66
C TYR A 661 -2.31 -3.25 -7.43
N CYS A 662 -1.65 -2.16 -7.82
CA CYS A 662 -0.22 -1.97 -7.57
C CYS A 662 0.04 -1.68 -6.10
N ASP A 663 0.74 -2.59 -5.44
CA ASP A 663 1.28 -2.42 -4.09
C ASP A 663 2.77 -2.79 -4.12
N LYS A 664 3.63 -1.79 -3.88
CA LYS A 664 5.09 -1.97 -3.94
C LYS A 664 5.64 -2.84 -2.81
N ASP A 665 4.90 -2.95 -1.71
CA ASP A 665 5.31 -3.70 -0.52
C ASP A 665 4.75 -5.13 -0.53
N SER A 666 3.82 -5.42 -1.45
CA SER A 666 3.28 -6.77 -1.64
C SER A 666 4.28 -7.73 -2.30
N PRO A 667 4.18 -9.05 -2.03
CA PRO A 667 5.01 -10.06 -2.67
C PRO A 667 4.95 -9.98 -4.20
N TYR A 668 6.03 -10.38 -4.87
CA TYR A 668 6.07 -10.50 -6.33
C TYR A 668 5.31 -11.77 -6.77
N ASP A 669 3.99 -11.72 -6.69
CA ASP A 669 3.07 -12.85 -6.95
C ASP A 669 1.64 -12.38 -7.32
N LEU A 670 0.75 -13.27 -7.75
CA LEU A 670 -0.67 -12.99 -8.05
C LEU A 670 -1.63 -13.79 -7.14
N PRO A 671 -1.75 -13.47 -5.84
CA PRO A 671 -2.67 -14.18 -4.94
C PRO A 671 -4.13 -13.80 -5.23
N LEU A 672 -5.07 -14.74 -5.09
CA LEU A 672 -6.50 -14.40 -4.99
C LEU A 672 -6.78 -13.94 -3.55
N SER A 673 -6.75 -12.63 -3.28
CA SER A 673 -6.73 -12.09 -1.90
C SER A 673 -8.07 -11.54 -1.38
N SER A 674 -9.13 -11.54 -2.20
CA SER A 674 -10.44 -10.99 -1.85
C SER A 674 -11.59 -11.93 -2.19
N ALA A 675 -12.75 -11.69 -1.57
CA ALA A 675 -13.99 -12.35 -1.97
C ALA A 675 -14.36 -11.90 -3.40
N PRO A 676 -14.64 -12.84 -4.34
CA PRO A 676 -14.97 -12.51 -5.72
C PRO A 676 -16.24 -11.68 -5.80
N SER A 677 -16.21 -10.69 -6.67
CA SER A 677 -17.41 -10.04 -7.16
C SER A 677 -17.92 -10.79 -8.40
N TYR A 678 -19.18 -11.20 -8.39
CA TYR A 678 -19.81 -11.86 -9.52
C TYR A 678 -20.69 -10.86 -10.27
N HIS A 679 -20.34 -10.65 -11.54
CA HIS A 679 -21.10 -9.77 -12.43
C HIS A 679 -21.73 -10.61 -13.54
N LEU A 680 -23.06 -10.72 -13.51
CA LEU A 680 -23.79 -11.22 -14.67
C LEU A 680 -23.80 -10.11 -15.71
N ASN A 681 -23.01 -10.24 -16.78
CA ASN A 681 -23.01 -9.27 -17.86
C ASN A 681 -24.29 -9.44 -18.69
N THR A 682 -25.31 -8.67 -18.30
CA THR A 682 -26.63 -8.73 -18.94
C THR A 682 -26.63 -8.36 -20.43
N ALA A 683 -25.57 -7.72 -20.94
CA ALA A 683 -25.47 -7.32 -22.34
C ALA A 683 -24.95 -8.45 -23.24
N THR A 684 -24.02 -9.27 -22.76
CA THR A 684 -23.45 -10.41 -23.50
C THR A 684 -24.10 -11.74 -23.15
N GLY A 685 -24.89 -11.78 -22.07
CA GLY A 685 -25.35 -13.05 -21.48
C GLY A 685 -24.22 -13.87 -20.84
N GLY A 686 -22.99 -13.34 -20.86
CA GLY A 686 -21.81 -13.93 -20.24
C GLY A 686 -21.81 -13.77 -18.73
N GLN A 687 -21.12 -14.69 -18.07
CA GLN A 687 -20.92 -14.68 -16.63
C GLN A 687 -19.47 -14.27 -16.37
N GLU A 688 -19.27 -13.11 -15.75
CA GLU A 688 -17.94 -12.58 -15.46
C GLU A 688 -17.69 -12.71 -13.96
N ILE A 689 -16.59 -13.38 -13.61
CA ILE A 689 -16.15 -13.53 -12.22
C ILE A 689 -14.94 -12.64 -12.06
N SER A 690 -15.04 -11.64 -11.20
CA SER A 690 -13.99 -10.66 -10.98
C SER A 690 -13.40 -10.82 -9.58
N PHE A 691 -12.09 -11.01 -9.51
CA PHE A 691 -11.32 -11.06 -8.26
C PHE A 691 -10.49 -9.79 -8.12
N GLU A 692 -10.43 -9.25 -6.91
CA GLU A 692 -9.47 -8.20 -6.58
C GLU A 692 -8.22 -8.81 -5.93
N SER A 693 -7.06 -8.29 -6.28
CA SER A 693 -5.76 -8.72 -5.76
C SER A 693 -4.82 -7.53 -5.60
N THR A 694 -3.75 -7.67 -4.82
CA THR A 694 -2.66 -6.68 -4.75
C THR A 694 -1.34 -7.36 -5.10
N SER A 695 -0.52 -6.71 -5.93
CA SER A 695 0.76 -7.26 -6.36
C SER A 695 1.77 -6.18 -6.76
N SER A 696 3.04 -6.41 -6.45
CA SER A 696 4.14 -5.58 -6.93
C SER A 696 4.49 -5.87 -8.40
N MET A 697 3.98 -6.98 -8.97
CA MET A 697 4.19 -7.35 -10.37
C MET A 697 3.51 -6.39 -11.35
N VAL A 698 2.37 -5.82 -10.94
CA VAL A 698 1.57 -4.92 -11.78
C VAL A 698 1.89 -3.44 -11.55
N CYS A 699 2.92 -3.15 -10.75
CA CYS A 699 3.38 -1.79 -10.53
C CYS A 699 4.19 -1.26 -11.73
N PRO A 700 3.91 -0.02 -12.18
CA PRO A 700 4.58 0.55 -13.35
C PRO A 700 6.06 0.80 -13.07
N LYS A 701 6.90 0.33 -14.00
CA LYS A 701 8.35 0.50 -13.99
C LYS A 701 8.76 1.45 -15.10
N LYS A 702 9.69 2.38 -14.82
CA LYS A 702 10.27 3.23 -15.87
C LYS A 702 11.02 2.38 -16.88
N PHE A 703 10.92 2.74 -18.16
CA PHE A 703 11.81 2.15 -19.17
C PHE A 703 13.27 2.48 -18.82
N ALA A 704 14.14 1.49 -18.96
CA ALA A 704 15.57 1.71 -18.89
C ALA A 704 16.03 2.52 -20.10
N THR A 705 16.99 3.43 -19.89
CA THR A 705 17.64 4.15 -20.97
C THR A 705 18.49 3.17 -21.80
N PRO A 706 18.20 2.98 -23.09
CA PRO A 706 18.96 2.06 -23.91
C PRO A 706 20.42 2.51 -24.01
N ARG A 707 21.35 1.57 -23.88
CA ARG A 707 22.79 1.87 -23.97
C ARG A 707 23.31 1.65 -25.38
N TYR A 708 23.95 2.67 -25.93
CA TYR A 708 24.66 2.53 -27.20
C TYR A 708 25.89 1.62 -27.01
N PRO A 709 26.08 0.55 -27.80
CA PRO A 709 27.24 -0.33 -27.69
C PRO A 709 28.51 0.41 -28.12
N VAL A 710 29.58 0.34 -27.29
CA VAL A 710 30.82 1.11 -27.52
C VAL A 710 31.77 0.44 -28.56
N VAL A 711 31.46 -0.76 -29.04
CA VAL A 711 32.40 -1.57 -29.83
C VAL A 711 31.83 -1.85 -31.22
N LYS A 712 32.66 -1.60 -32.25
CA LYS A 712 32.38 -1.96 -33.64
C LYS A 712 32.10 -3.46 -33.78
N PRO A 713 31.20 -3.87 -34.69
CA PRO A 713 30.91 -5.29 -34.92
C PRO A 713 32.19 -6.07 -35.24
N THR A 714 32.38 -7.21 -34.58
CA THR A 714 33.43 -8.16 -34.93
C THR A 714 32.87 -9.12 -35.97
N ALA A 715 33.50 -9.21 -37.15
CA ALA A 715 33.07 -10.14 -38.18
C ALA A 715 33.03 -11.58 -37.66
N THR A 716 31.92 -12.29 -37.88
CA THR A 716 31.82 -13.72 -37.57
C THR A 716 32.78 -14.51 -38.48
N PRO A 717 33.45 -15.58 -37.98
CA PRO A 717 34.54 -16.24 -38.70
C PRO A 717 34.16 -16.98 -40.01
N ASN A 718 32.87 -17.10 -40.36
CA ASN A 718 32.46 -17.88 -41.53
C ASN A 718 31.29 -17.24 -42.31
N PRO A 719 31.57 -16.30 -43.22
CA PRO A 719 30.56 -15.66 -44.08
C PRO A 719 30.15 -16.50 -45.32
N GLN A 720 30.44 -17.80 -45.39
CA GLN A 720 30.22 -18.59 -46.63
C GLN A 720 28.82 -19.19 -46.80
N ILE A 721 27.89 -19.01 -45.86
CA ILE A 721 26.51 -19.47 -46.04
C ILE A 721 25.71 -18.31 -46.64
N LEU A 722 25.56 -18.31 -47.97
CA LEU A 722 24.56 -17.48 -48.65
C LEU A 722 23.20 -17.77 -48.01
N ALA A 723 22.59 -16.75 -47.40
CA ALA A 723 21.27 -16.85 -46.81
C ALA A 723 20.29 -17.40 -47.86
N ASN A 724 19.65 -18.54 -47.57
CA ASN A 724 18.50 -18.97 -48.35
C ASN A 724 17.37 -17.97 -48.06
N ILE A 725 17.09 -17.09 -49.04
CA ILE A 725 16.07 -16.03 -48.96
C ILE A 725 14.64 -16.64 -48.99
N SER A 726 14.53 -17.90 -49.40
CA SER A 726 13.34 -18.72 -49.25
C SER A 726 13.70 -19.93 -48.39
N TRP A 727 13.03 -20.09 -47.25
CA TRP A 727 13.10 -21.32 -46.49
C TRP A 727 11.90 -22.19 -46.88
N ASP A 728 12.20 -23.27 -47.59
CA ASP A 728 11.29 -24.36 -47.92
C ASP A 728 11.92 -25.63 -47.33
N GLN A 729 11.52 -26.05 -46.13
CA GLN A 729 11.96 -27.33 -45.58
C GLN A 729 10.89 -28.03 -44.73
N ASP A 730 11.09 -29.34 -44.57
CA ASP A 730 10.13 -30.44 -44.58
C ASP A 730 8.98 -30.45 -43.56
N PHE A 731 7.90 -31.06 -44.04
CA PHE A 731 6.86 -31.84 -43.37
C PHE A 731 7.00 -32.04 -41.85
N ASP A 732 5.99 -31.61 -41.09
CA ASP A 732 5.75 -32.19 -39.76
C ASP A 732 5.50 -33.71 -39.86
N GLU A 733 5.36 -34.42 -38.73
CA GLU A 733 5.07 -35.87 -38.72
C GLU A 733 3.80 -36.24 -39.53
N ASP A 734 2.95 -35.25 -39.83
CA ASP A 734 1.67 -35.36 -40.53
C ASP A 734 1.72 -34.93 -42.01
N GLY A 735 2.84 -34.41 -42.52
CA GLY A 735 2.98 -34.03 -43.92
C GLY A 735 2.56 -32.60 -44.29
N HIS A 736 2.52 -31.66 -43.34
CA HIS A 736 2.24 -30.24 -43.61
C HIS A 736 3.52 -29.46 -43.96
N GLN A 737 3.45 -28.64 -45.02
CA GLN A 737 4.57 -27.80 -45.48
C GLN A 737 4.40 -26.37 -44.95
N VAL A 738 5.44 -25.80 -44.35
CA VAL A 738 5.54 -24.39 -43.97
C VAL A 738 6.45 -23.66 -44.96
N GLU A 739 5.98 -22.58 -45.60
CA GLU A 739 6.78 -21.77 -46.55
C GLU A 739 7.01 -20.37 -45.97
N LEU A 740 8.22 -20.06 -45.50
CA LEU A 740 8.59 -18.68 -45.17
C LEU A 740 9.42 -18.06 -46.30
N ASN A 741 8.77 -17.25 -47.12
CA ASN A 741 9.40 -16.52 -48.22
C ASN A 741 9.62 -15.05 -47.85
N PHE A 742 10.86 -14.69 -47.54
CA PHE A 742 11.21 -13.33 -47.13
C PHE A 742 11.00 -12.28 -48.23
N ASN A 743 10.95 -12.66 -49.51
CA ASN A 743 10.67 -11.73 -50.62
C ASN A 743 9.19 -11.30 -50.68
N ARG A 744 8.30 -12.00 -49.97
CA ARG A 744 6.89 -11.62 -49.90
C ARG A 744 6.63 -10.60 -48.78
N ILE A 745 7.50 -10.54 -47.78
CA ILE A 745 7.39 -9.59 -46.67
C ILE A 745 7.87 -8.21 -47.15
N PRO A 746 7.15 -7.11 -46.85
CA PRO A 746 7.55 -5.76 -47.22
C PRO A 746 9.02 -5.43 -46.93
N ASP A 747 9.62 -4.70 -47.86
CA ASP A 747 11.06 -4.39 -47.87
C ASP A 747 11.56 -3.68 -46.61
N THR A 748 10.70 -2.94 -45.91
CA THR A 748 11.06 -2.27 -44.65
C THR A 748 9.86 -2.14 -43.73
N MET A 749 10.08 -2.43 -42.46
CA MET A 749 9.07 -2.34 -41.40
C MET A 749 9.63 -1.65 -40.17
N GLN A 750 8.74 -1.02 -39.42
CA GLN A 750 9.07 -0.33 -38.19
C GLN A 750 8.05 -0.66 -37.10
N SER A 751 8.51 -1.05 -35.92
CA SER A 751 7.66 -1.29 -34.75
C SER A 751 8.36 -0.86 -33.45
N ASP A 752 7.62 -0.34 -32.49
CA ASP A 752 8.14 -0.03 -31.17
C ASP A 752 7.99 -1.23 -30.24
N ILE A 753 9.12 -1.77 -29.79
CA ILE A 753 9.21 -3.01 -29.02
C ILE A 753 9.93 -2.72 -27.71
N ALA A 754 9.35 -3.18 -26.60
CA ALA A 754 10.01 -3.22 -25.31
C ALA A 754 10.90 -4.46 -25.22
N LEU A 755 12.22 -4.27 -25.14
CA LEU A 755 13.20 -5.34 -25.08
C LEU A 755 13.81 -5.45 -23.67
N GLY A 756 13.66 -6.60 -23.03
CA GLY A 756 14.15 -6.82 -21.66
C GLY A 756 14.07 -8.28 -21.24
N ALA A 757 14.35 -8.59 -19.98
CA ALA A 757 14.15 -9.93 -19.42
C ALA A 757 13.51 -9.82 -18.03
N PRO A 758 12.35 -10.42 -17.74
CA PRO A 758 11.78 -10.40 -16.40
C PRO A 758 12.75 -10.94 -15.33
N PRO A 759 12.79 -10.38 -14.10
CA PRO A 759 12.06 -9.19 -13.61
C PRO A 759 12.79 -7.86 -13.91
N SER A 760 13.85 -7.89 -14.73
CA SER A 760 14.71 -6.73 -15.03
C SER A 760 14.01 -5.64 -15.86
N ALA A 761 14.65 -4.48 -15.96
CA ALA A 761 14.10 -3.33 -16.67
C ALA A 761 14.04 -3.57 -18.19
N TYR A 762 12.92 -3.19 -18.80
CA TYR A 762 12.76 -3.16 -20.25
C TYR A 762 13.29 -1.85 -20.84
N GLU A 763 13.87 -1.94 -22.03
CA GLU A 763 14.26 -0.80 -22.87
C GLU A 763 13.23 -0.63 -23.99
N LEU A 764 12.66 0.57 -24.13
CA LEU A 764 11.80 0.87 -25.29
C LEU A 764 12.67 1.22 -26.49
N ALA A 765 12.52 0.48 -27.59
CA ALA A 765 13.23 0.75 -28.82
C ALA A 765 12.35 0.57 -30.05
N THR A 766 12.59 1.41 -31.05
CA THR A 766 12.03 1.26 -32.38
C THR A 766 12.89 0.28 -33.17
N ILE A 767 12.30 -0.82 -33.63
CA ILE A 767 12.96 -1.82 -34.46
C ILE A 767 12.64 -1.52 -35.91
N VAL A 768 13.68 -1.31 -36.73
CA VAL A 768 13.55 -1.18 -38.19
C VAL A 768 14.09 -2.47 -38.81
N TYR A 769 13.22 -3.20 -39.50
CA TYR A 769 13.51 -4.51 -40.06
C TYR A 769 13.38 -4.51 -41.57
N SER A 770 14.39 -5.06 -42.25
CA SER A 770 14.35 -5.43 -43.66
C SER A 770 14.80 -6.88 -43.82
N PRO A 771 13.91 -7.79 -44.26
CA PRO A 771 14.17 -9.22 -44.24
C PRO A 771 15.24 -9.65 -45.23
N VAL A 772 15.29 -9.02 -46.41
CA VAL A 772 16.16 -9.36 -47.54
C VAL A 772 17.26 -8.33 -47.71
N ASP A 773 16.89 -7.06 -47.89
CA ASP A 773 17.83 -6.01 -48.20
C ASP A 773 18.49 -5.42 -46.94
N ARG A 774 19.73 -4.97 -47.09
CA ARG A 774 20.38 -4.16 -46.06
C ARG A 774 19.98 -2.72 -46.26
N ILE A 775 19.20 -2.18 -45.34
CA ILE A 775 18.77 -0.78 -45.37
C ILE A 775 19.84 0.11 -44.73
N PRO A 776 20.00 1.35 -45.23
CA PRO A 776 20.89 2.32 -44.61
C PRO A 776 20.40 2.72 -43.21
N CYS A 777 21.24 3.46 -42.49
CA CYS A 777 20.84 4.12 -41.24
C CYS A 777 19.48 4.84 -41.41
N PRO A 778 18.48 4.57 -40.56
CA PRO A 778 17.19 5.25 -40.63
C PRO A 778 17.33 6.77 -40.63
N ALA A 779 16.50 7.45 -41.43
CA ALA A 779 16.50 8.91 -41.52
C ALA A 779 16.27 9.53 -40.13
N ASP A 780 16.97 10.63 -39.83
CA ASP A 780 16.96 11.34 -38.54
C ASP A 780 17.64 10.64 -37.35
N TYR A 781 18.34 9.53 -37.56
CA TYR A 781 19.12 8.86 -36.52
C TYR A 781 20.63 8.95 -36.77
N LYS A 782 21.41 8.97 -35.68
CA LYS A 782 22.88 8.87 -35.71
C LYS A 782 23.29 7.40 -35.63
N CYS A 783 24.04 6.92 -36.63
CA CYS A 783 24.56 5.54 -36.71
C CYS A 783 26.10 5.53 -36.84
N PRO A 784 26.86 5.66 -35.75
CA PRO A 784 28.31 5.88 -35.84
C PRO A 784 29.13 4.67 -36.31
N ASP A 785 28.60 3.43 -36.28
CA ASP A 785 29.43 2.23 -36.47
C ASP A 785 29.18 1.42 -37.75
N MET A 786 28.04 1.58 -38.43
CA MET A 786 27.73 0.85 -39.66
C MET A 786 26.86 1.65 -40.64
N GLU A 787 27.08 1.43 -41.93
CA GLU A 787 26.34 2.12 -42.99
C GLU A 787 25.00 1.44 -43.32
N LYS A 788 24.93 0.10 -43.24
CA LYS A 788 23.75 -0.71 -43.61
C LYS A 788 23.58 -1.94 -42.72
N GLY A 789 22.34 -2.39 -42.53
CA GLY A 789 21.98 -3.60 -41.76
C GLY A 789 20.56 -4.08 -42.05
N ASN A 790 20.20 -5.29 -41.59
CA ASN A 790 18.85 -5.86 -41.75
C ASN A 790 17.94 -5.50 -40.57
N ILE A 791 18.48 -5.48 -39.35
CA ILE A 791 17.72 -5.19 -38.14
C ILE A 791 18.42 -4.06 -37.38
N TRP A 792 17.77 -2.90 -37.32
CA TRP A 792 18.22 -1.76 -36.55
C TRP A 792 17.43 -1.62 -35.26
N LYS A 793 18.14 -1.39 -34.15
CA LYS A 793 17.55 -0.96 -32.89
C LYS A 793 17.79 0.53 -32.72
N CYS A 794 16.70 1.27 -32.68
CA CYS A 794 16.68 2.72 -32.66
C CYS A 794 16.04 3.24 -31.37
N PHE A 795 16.60 4.29 -30.79
CA PHE A 795 16.09 4.89 -29.57
C PHE A 795 16.45 6.38 -29.49
N LYS A 796 15.74 7.10 -28.63
CA LYS A 796 15.96 8.52 -28.37
C LYS A 796 16.54 8.69 -26.97
N ASN A 797 17.68 9.38 -26.88
CA ASN A 797 18.21 9.91 -25.63
C ASN A 797 17.72 11.37 -25.45
N GLU A 798 18.02 12.02 -24.31
CA GLU A 798 17.55 13.37 -23.97
C GLU A 798 17.76 14.41 -25.10
N THR A 799 18.86 14.29 -25.84
CA THR A 799 19.27 15.27 -26.86
C THR A 799 19.27 14.72 -28.29
N ASP A 800 19.42 13.42 -28.48
CA ASP A 800 19.78 12.82 -29.77
C ASP A 800 19.05 11.49 -30.03
N LYS A 801 18.85 11.18 -31.32
CA LYS A 801 18.32 9.89 -31.80
C LYS A 801 19.47 9.02 -32.29
N TYR A 802 19.56 7.79 -31.79
CA TYR A 802 20.61 6.82 -32.14
C TYR A 802 20.01 5.53 -32.70
N CYS A 803 20.66 4.95 -33.69
CA CYS A 803 20.40 3.57 -34.10
C CYS A 803 21.71 2.79 -34.18
N TYR A 804 21.62 1.50 -33.89
CA TYR A 804 22.70 0.55 -34.17
C TYR A 804 22.11 -0.77 -34.66
N VAL A 805 22.88 -1.50 -35.46
CA VAL A 805 22.44 -2.77 -36.04
C VAL A 805 22.52 -3.86 -34.97
N ILE A 806 21.44 -4.63 -34.82
CA ILE A 806 21.34 -5.82 -33.94
C ILE A 806 21.24 -7.14 -34.72
N GLY A 807 21.17 -7.07 -36.05
CA GLY A 807 21.22 -8.23 -36.94
C GLY A 807 21.51 -7.83 -38.39
N ASN A 808 22.39 -8.58 -39.06
CA ASN A 808 22.84 -8.36 -40.42
C ASN A 808 23.13 -9.71 -41.10
N ALA A 809 22.35 -10.03 -42.12
CA ALA A 809 22.38 -11.32 -42.82
C ALA A 809 23.72 -11.59 -43.53
N GLU A 810 24.51 -10.55 -43.86
CA GLU A 810 25.85 -10.71 -44.46
C GLU A 810 26.82 -11.48 -43.56
N TYR A 811 26.59 -11.42 -42.24
CA TYR A 811 27.40 -12.10 -41.24
C TYR A 811 26.85 -13.48 -40.85
N GLY A 812 25.77 -13.90 -41.52
CA GLY A 812 25.05 -15.15 -41.29
C GLY A 812 23.59 -14.92 -40.94
N MET A 813 22.71 -15.69 -41.60
CA MET A 813 21.30 -15.84 -41.24
C MET A 813 20.99 -17.35 -41.21
N ASN A 814 20.40 -17.82 -40.11
CA ASN A 814 19.92 -19.20 -39.99
C ASN A 814 18.40 -19.21 -39.81
N THR A 815 17.73 -20.07 -40.55
CA THR A 815 16.29 -20.31 -40.47
C THR A 815 16.07 -21.77 -40.13
N GLU A 816 15.35 -22.03 -39.05
CA GLU A 816 15.03 -23.38 -38.58
C GLU A 816 13.58 -23.44 -38.13
N LEU A 817 12.98 -24.63 -38.13
CA LEU A 817 11.72 -24.85 -37.41
C LEU A 817 11.97 -24.49 -35.94
N ALA A 818 11.09 -23.68 -35.35
CA ALA A 818 11.31 -23.32 -33.96
C ALA A 818 11.20 -24.60 -33.12
N PRO A 819 12.13 -24.84 -32.18
CA PRO A 819 12.13 -26.08 -31.44
C PRO A 819 10.84 -26.20 -30.63
N ASN A 820 10.18 -27.35 -30.75
CA ASN A 820 8.86 -27.61 -30.16
C ASN A 820 9.02 -27.86 -28.66
N ASN A 821 9.29 -26.79 -27.92
CA ASN A 821 9.69 -26.85 -26.50
C ASN A 821 8.50 -27.02 -25.56
N GLY A 822 7.29 -27.30 -26.06
CA GLY A 822 6.05 -27.34 -25.28
C GLY A 822 5.52 -25.97 -24.80
N TYR A 823 6.32 -24.91 -24.90
CA TYR A 823 5.98 -23.57 -24.39
C TYR A 823 5.93 -22.47 -25.47
N ILE A 824 6.36 -22.74 -26.70
CA ILE A 824 6.45 -21.73 -27.77
C ILE A 824 5.94 -22.36 -29.07
N HIS A 825 4.73 -21.99 -29.49
CA HIS A 825 4.15 -22.32 -30.80
C HIS A 825 4.68 -21.35 -31.87
N ALA A 826 6.00 -21.25 -32.02
CA ALA A 826 6.58 -20.58 -33.18
C ALA A 826 6.81 -21.64 -34.26
N ASP A 827 6.43 -21.33 -35.50
CA ASP A 827 6.55 -22.26 -36.61
C ASP A 827 7.97 -22.19 -37.20
N VAL A 828 8.53 -20.98 -37.29
CA VAL A 828 9.85 -20.75 -37.90
C VAL A 828 10.65 -19.73 -37.08
N ALA A 829 11.90 -20.05 -36.76
CA ALA A 829 12.87 -19.15 -36.15
C ALA A 829 13.88 -18.65 -37.20
N ALA A 830 13.96 -17.34 -37.42
CA ALA A 830 14.96 -16.72 -38.29
C ALA A 830 15.93 -15.88 -37.48
N THR A 831 17.22 -16.14 -37.64
CA THR A 831 18.22 -15.71 -36.67
C THR A 831 19.37 -15.01 -37.39
N TYR A 832 19.58 -13.72 -37.10
CA TYR A 832 20.46 -12.78 -37.82
C TYR A 832 21.70 -12.41 -37.00
N TRP A 833 22.90 -12.68 -37.54
CA TRP A 833 24.19 -12.46 -36.85
C TRP A 833 24.77 -11.06 -37.15
N GLY A 834 25.96 -10.76 -36.64
CA GLY A 834 26.72 -9.56 -37.05
C GLY A 834 26.17 -8.22 -36.55
N GLY A 835 25.37 -8.21 -35.48
CA GLY A 835 25.03 -6.98 -34.79
C GLY A 835 26.24 -6.37 -34.06
N ALA A 836 26.12 -5.09 -33.70
CA ALA A 836 27.15 -4.39 -32.91
C ALA A 836 27.48 -5.17 -31.62
N ASN A 837 28.76 -5.20 -31.23
CA ASN A 837 29.27 -5.98 -30.09
C ASN A 837 28.98 -7.50 -30.18
N GLY A 838 28.83 -8.05 -31.39
CA GLY A 838 28.49 -9.46 -31.61
C GLY A 838 27.04 -9.80 -31.29
N ALA A 839 26.14 -8.80 -31.31
CA ALA A 839 24.73 -9.03 -31.07
C ALA A 839 24.13 -9.97 -32.11
N ARG A 840 23.16 -10.78 -31.67
CA ARG A 840 22.40 -11.69 -32.52
C ARG A 840 20.91 -11.54 -32.21
N THR A 841 20.09 -11.56 -33.25
CA THR A 841 18.64 -11.36 -33.14
C THR A 841 17.89 -12.55 -33.71
N THR A 842 16.96 -13.11 -32.94
CA THR A 842 16.05 -14.19 -33.37
C THR A 842 14.66 -13.60 -33.56
N LEU A 843 14.08 -13.79 -34.74
CA LEU A 843 12.68 -13.52 -35.04
C LEU A 843 11.94 -14.85 -35.03
N LEU A 844 10.98 -14.99 -34.13
CA LEU A 844 10.12 -16.16 -34.03
C LEU A 844 8.83 -15.84 -34.79
N PHE A 845 8.67 -16.44 -35.96
CA PHE A 845 7.48 -16.27 -36.79
C PHE A 845 6.37 -17.18 -36.28
N VAL A 846 5.22 -16.59 -35.98
CA VAL A 846 4.03 -17.24 -35.41
C VAL A 846 2.90 -17.16 -36.43
N CYS A 847 2.25 -18.28 -36.71
CA CYS A 847 1.06 -18.30 -37.54
C CYS A 847 -0.05 -17.44 -36.94
N ASN A 848 -0.55 -16.47 -37.71
CA ASN A 848 -1.70 -15.67 -37.33
C ASN A 848 -2.58 -15.37 -38.54
N HIS A 849 -3.73 -16.03 -38.63
CA HIS A 849 -4.71 -15.85 -39.72
C HIS A 849 -5.41 -14.48 -39.71
N SER A 850 -5.31 -13.70 -38.62
CA SER A 850 -5.81 -12.31 -38.60
C SER A 850 -4.89 -11.35 -39.34
N VAL A 851 -3.61 -11.69 -39.45
CA VAL A 851 -2.63 -10.85 -40.13
C VAL A 851 -2.83 -11.01 -41.63
N PRO A 852 -3.03 -9.92 -42.40
CA PRO A 852 -3.14 -10.01 -43.85
C PRO A 852 -1.97 -10.77 -44.47
N LYS A 853 -2.25 -11.59 -45.49
CA LYS A 853 -1.24 -12.32 -46.25
C LYS A 853 -0.09 -11.40 -46.65
N ASP A 854 1.15 -11.92 -46.55
CA ASP A 854 2.37 -11.19 -46.92
C ASP A 854 2.66 -9.94 -46.07
N THR A 855 1.99 -9.79 -44.92
CA THR A 855 2.36 -8.79 -43.91
C THR A 855 2.84 -9.48 -42.63
N ILE A 856 3.57 -8.74 -41.81
CA ILE A 856 3.98 -9.21 -40.48
C ILE A 856 3.66 -8.16 -39.42
N TRP A 857 3.41 -8.60 -38.19
CA TRP A 857 3.19 -7.73 -37.03
C TRP A 857 4.09 -8.17 -35.87
N PHE A 858 4.92 -7.26 -35.37
CA PHE A 858 5.74 -7.51 -34.18
C PHE A 858 4.91 -7.41 -32.90
N ASP A 859 5.15 -8.32 -31.96
CA ASP A 859 4.67 -8.14 -30.60
C ASP A 859 5.31 -6.91 -29.94
N PRO A 860 4.58 -6.23 -29.04
CA PRO A 860 5.07 -5.02 -28.38
C PRO A 860 6.19 -5.29 -27.37
N VAL A 861 6.49 -6.57 -27.10
CA VAL A 861 7.49 -7.01 -26.13
C VAL A 861 8.38 -8.10 -26.73
N GLY A 862 9.67 -8.07 -26.40
CA GLY A 862 10.64 -9.08 -26.77
C GLY A 862 11.63 -9.34 -25.65
N VAL A 863 12.35 -10.46 -25.75
CA VAL A 863 13.34 -10.87 -24.76
C VAL A 863 14.71 -10.37 -25.18
N GLN A 864 15.42 -9.67 -24.28
CA GLN A 864 16.81 -9.28 -24.50
C GLN A 864 17.68 -9.70 -23.33
N ARG A 865 18.74 -10.46 -23.61
CA ARG A 865 19.73 -10.91 -22.61
C ARG A 865 21.11 -10.44 -22.99
N TYR A 866 21.93 -10.10 -21.99
CA TYR A 866 23.33 -9.72 -22.19
C TYR A 866 24.24 -10.82 -21.66
N ASN A 867 25.08 -11.41 -22.52
CA ASN A 867 26.08 -12.40 -22.11
C ASN A 867 27.46 -11.74 -22.01
N GLY A 868 27.62 -10.81 -21.07
CA GLY A 868 28.87 -10.11 -20.74
C GLY A 868 29.45 -9.16 -21.80
N LYS A 869 29.17 -9.37 -23.08
CA LYS A 869 29.58 -8.51 -24.21
C LYS A 869 28.51 -8.46 -25.31
N ALA A 870 27.94 -9.59 -25.71
CA ALA A 870 26.94 -9.62 -26.78
C ALA A 870 25.50 -9.52 -26.24
N ALA A 871 24.67 -8.74 -26.93
CA ALA A 871 23.23 -8.73 -26.72
C ALA A 871 22.56 -9.84 -27.56
N TYR A 872 21.66 -10.58 -26.94
CA TYR A 872 20.82 -11.56 -27.60
C TYR A 872 19.37 -11.09 -27.53
N ALA A 873 18.76 -10.80 -28.67
CA ALA A 873 17.35 -10.41 -28.76
C ALA A 873 16.52 -11.55 -29.37
N ILE A 874 15.34 -11.79 -28.80
CA ILE A 874 14.29 -12.65 -29.35
C ILE A 874 13.04 -11.79 -29.47
N MET A 875 12.45 -11.73 -30.67
CA MET A 875 11.22 -11.00 -30.95
C MET A 875 10.22 -11.93 -31.63
N TYR A 876 8.94 -11.75 -31.33
CA TYR A 876 7.85 -12.51 -31.93
C TYR A 876 7.22 -11.73 -33.07
N VAL A 877 6.95 -12.42 -34.16
CA VAL A 877 6.52 -11.84 -35.44
C VAL A 877 5.33 -12.63 -35.96
N HIS A 878 4.15 -12.03 -35.96
CA HIS A 878 2.92 -12.66 -36.45
C HIS A 878 2.83 -12.56 -37.95
N THR A 879 2.54 -13.65 -38.64
CA THR A 879 2.31 -13.65 -40.09
C THR A 879 1.44 -14.81 -40.52
N MET A 880 0.67 -14.61 -41.60
CA MET A 880 -0.05 -15.71 -42.24
C MET A 880 0.89 -16.64 -43.02
N ASN A 881 2.10 -16.20 -43.34
CA ASN A 881 3.00 -16.94 -44.24
C ASN A 881 3.56 -18.22 -43.62
N VAL A 882 3.60 -18.31 -42.29
CA VAL A 882 4.03 -19.54 -41.60
C VAL A 882 2.86 -20.42 -41.14
N CYS A 883 1.62 -20.04 -41.47
CA CYS A 883 0.46 -20.86 -41.18
C CYS A 883 0.42 -22.10 -42.06
N TRP A 884 0.06 -23.22 -41.45
CA TRP A 884 -0.18 -24.46 -42.19
C TRP A 884 -1.38 -24.27 -43.11
N ASP A 885 -1.19 -24.55 -44.40
CA ASP A 885 -2.27 -24.49 -45.37
C ASP A 885 -3.15 -25.75 -45.21
N VAL A 886 -4.00 -25.75 -44.19
CA VAL A 886 -4.95 -26.84 -43.90
C VAL A 886 -5.92 -27.10 -45.07
N ASN A 887 -5.98 -26.13 -46.01
CA ASN A 887 -6.83 -26.14 -47.18
C ASN A 887 -6.06 -26.41 -48.49
N LYS A 888 -4.85 -26.96 -48.43
CA LYS A 888 -4.32 -27.67 -49.61
C LYS A 888 -5.18 -28.91 -49.77
N GLU A 889 -6.36 -28.73 -50.38
CA GLU A 889 -7.32 -29.78 -50.70
C GLU A 889 -6.49 -30.96 -51.17
N SER A 890 -6.43 -32.02 -50.37
CA SER A 890 -5.76 -33.24 -50.77
C SER A 890 -6.39 -33.60 -52.11
N GLY A 891 -5.64 -33.36 -53.20
CA GLY A 891 -6.18 -33.46 -54.54
C GLY A 891 -6.92 -34.77 -54.63
N LEU A 892 -8.20 -34.71 -55.01
CA LEU A 892 -9.19 -35.78 -54.94
C LEU A 892 -8.49 -37.14 -55.03
N SER A 893 -8.39 -37.87 -53.90
CA SER A 893 -7.47 -39.01 -53.83
C SER A 893 -7.73 -39.96 -55.01
N GLY A 894 -6.71 -40.61 -55.55
CA GLY A 894 -6.91 -41.54 -56.67
C GLY A 894 -8.02 -42.57 -56.38
N GLY A 895 -8.21 -42.93 -55.10
CA GLY A 895 -9.34 -43.72 -54.61
C GLY A 895 -10.70 -43.01 -54.72
N ALA A 896 -10.80 -41.74 -54.34
CA ALA A 896 -12.01 -40.94 -54.50
C ALA A 896 -12.37 -40.71 -55.98
N ILE A 897 -11.38 -40.48 -56.87
CA ILE A 897 -11.60 -40.39 -58.31
C ILE A 897 -12.11 -41.73 -58.86
N PHE A 898 -11.45 -42.83 -58.47
CA PHE A 898 -11.88 -44.17 -58.86
C PHE A 898 -13.30 -44.49 -58.38
N LEU A 899 -13.61 -44.23 -57.10
CA LEU A 899 -14.94 -44.43 -56.54
C LEU A 899 -15.98 -43.56 -57.23
N THR A 900 -15.65 -42.32 -57.58
CA THR A 900 -16.54 -41.44 -58.33
C THR A 900 -16.83 -42.01 -59.73
N ILE A 901 -15.81 -42.50 -60.44
CA ILE A 901 -15.99 -43.16 -61.75
C ILE A 901 -16.88 -44.40 -61.63
N VAL A 902 -16.63 -45.25 -60.62
CA VAL A 902 -17.43 -46.45 -60.37
C VAL A 902 -18.87 -46.09 -60.02
N PHE A 903 -19.08 -45.08 -59.16
CA PHE A 903 -20.40 -44.67 -58.73
C PHE A 903 -21.21 -44.03 -59.85
N VAL A 904 -20.58 -43.17 -60.67
CA VAL A 904 -21.19 -42.59 -61.87
C VAL A 904 -21.53 -43.69 -62.87
N GLY A 905 -20.61 -44.62 -63.12
CA GLY A 905 -20.86 -45.77 -63.99
C GLY A 905 -22.00 -46.66 -63.51
N ALA A 906 -22.05 -46.97 -62.22
CA ALA A 906 -23.14 -47.73 -61.60
C ALA A 906 -24.47 -46.98 -61.70
N THR A 907 -24.49 -45.67 -61.42
CA THR A 907 -25.69 -44.83 -61.52
C THR A 907 -26.23 -44.80 -62.95
N LEU A 908 -25.36 -44.59 -63.94
CA LEU A 908 -25.74 -44.64 -65.35
C LEU A 908 -26.25 -46.02 -65.76
N TYR A 909 -25.61 -47.09 -65.28
CA TYR A 909 -26.04 -48.46 -65.54
C TYR A 909 -27.43 -48.74 -64.94
N PHE A 910 -27.68 -48.39 -63.67
CA PHE A 910 -28.95 -48.64 -63.00
C PHE A 910 -30.06 -47.74 -63.50
N ALA A 911 -29.84 -46.42 -63.56
CA ALA A 911 -30.86 -45.47 -64.02
C ALA A 911 -31.16 -45.64 -65.52
N GLY A 912 -30.11 -45.75 -66.35
CA GLY A 912 -30.24 -45.98 -67.78
C GLY A 912 -30.84 -47.35 -68.09
N GLY A 913 -30.37 -48.41 -67.43
CA GLY A 913 -30.91 -49.75 -67.61
C GLY A 913 -32.35 -49.90 -67.12
N ALA A 914 -32.73 -49.25 -66.01
CA ALA A 914 -34.11 -49.20 -65.55
C ALA A 914 -35.01 -48.43 -66.53
N LEU A 915 -34.54 -47.31 -67.09
CA LEU A 915 -35.25 -46.57 -68.15
C LEU A 915 -35.44 -47.43 -69.40
N VAL A 916 -34.40 -48.11 -69.87
CA VAL A 916 -34.48 -49.02 -71.02
C VAL A 916 -35.45 -50.17 -70.76
N MET A 917 -35.38 -50.79 -69.58
CA MET A 917 -36.31 -51.86 -69.18
C MET A 917 -37.74 -51.35 -69.07
N PHE A 918 -37.95 -50.12 -68.59
CA PHE A 918 -39.25 -49.47 -68.53
C PHE A 918 -39.83 -49.24 -69.94
N PHE A 919 -39.04 -48.77 -70.90
CA PHE A 919 -39.50 -48.60 -72.27
C PHE A 919 -39.75 -49.92 -73.01
N ILE A 920 -38.95 -50.96 -72.76
CA ILE A 920 -39.09 -52.26 -73.45
C ILE A 920 -40.21 -53.11 -72.83
N LYS A 921 -40.30 -53.17 -71.50
CA LYS A 921 -41.17 -54.11 -70.77
C LYS A 921 -42.36 -53.44 -70.07
N GLY A 922 -42.42 -52.10 -70.04
CA GLY A 922 -43.48 -51.35 -69.35
C GLY A 922 -43.39 -51.39 -67.82
N THR A 923 -42.34 -51.98 -67.26
CA THR A 923 -42.15 -52.12 -65.81
C THR A 923 -40.77 -51.62 -65.41
N VAL A 924 -40.70 -50.92 -64.26
CA VAL A 924 -39.43 -50.46 -63.69
C VAL A 924 -38.79 -51.65 -62.98
N ALA A 925 -37.82 -52.28 -63.63
CA ALA A 925 -37.06 -53.39 -63.07
C ALA A 925 -35.56 -53.13 -63.23
N LEU A 926 -34.75 -53.61 -62.27
CA LEU A 926 -33.30 -53.48 -62.33
C LEU A 926 -32.73 -54.29 -63.52
N PRO A 927 -31.83 -53.71 -64.32
CA PRO A 927 -31.14 -54.44 -65.37
C PRO A 927 -30.34 -55.61 -64.76
N ASN A 928 -30.47 -56.81 -65.35
CA ASN A 928 -29.83 -58.04 -64.87
C ASN A 928 -30.12 -58.37 -63.39
N ALA A 929 -31.36 -58.19 -62.92
CA ALA A 929 -31.75 -58.39 -61.51
C ALA A 929 -31.21 -59.69 -60.86
N ALA A 930 -31.27 -60.83 -61.57
CA ALA A 930 -30.77 -62.11 -61.07
C ALA A 930 -29.27 -62.11 -60.72
N PHE A 931 -28.47 -61.33 -61.47
CA PHE A 931 -27.04 -61.15 -61.17
C PHE A 931 -26.86 -60.36 -59.88
N TRP A 932 -27.61 -59.27 -59.68
CA TRP A 932 -27.49 -58.41 -58.50
C TRP A 932 -27.96 -59.10 -57.22
N GLU A 933 -29.01 -59.93 -57.30
CA GLU A 933 -29.43 -60.77 -56.19
C GLU A 933 -28.32 -61.74 -55.77
N SER A 934 -27.69 -62.41 -56.75
CA SER A 934 -26.57 -63.32 -56.50
C SER A 934 -25.33 -62.59 -55.96
N PHE A 935 -25.05 -61.40 -56.49
CA PHE A 935 -23.93 -60.56 -56.06
C PHE A 935 -24.09 -60.08 -54.62
N TRP A 936 -25.28 -59.60 -54.23
CA TRP A 936 -25.52 -59.15 -52.87
C TRP A 936 -25.46 -60.29 -51.86
N ALA A 937 -25.99 -61.47 -52.20
CA ALA A 937 -25.86 -62.66 -51.37
C ALA A 937 -24.38 -63.03 -51.11
N ALA A 938 -23.52 -62.92 -52.13
CA ALA A 938 -22.09 -63.15 -52.02
C ALA A 938 -21.40 -62.09 -51.15
N VAL A 939 -21.70 -60.79 -51.34
CA VAL A 939 -21.14 -59.70 -50.52
C VAL A 939 -21.56 -59.83 -49.05
N GLN A 940 -22.82 -60.14 -48.79
CA GLN A 940 -23.33 -60.32 -47.43
C GLN A 940 -22.65 -61.51 -46.72
N THR A 941 -22.48 -62.62 -47.44
CA THR A 941 -21.76 -63.80 -46.93
C THR A 941 -20.30 -63.46 -46.64
N GLY A 942 -19.63 -62.72 -47.53
CA GLY A 942 -18.26 -62.24 -47.35
C GLY A 942 -18.11 -61.31 -46.14
N ALA A 943 -19.00 -60.32 -45.98
CA ALA A 943 -18.97 -59.38 -44.86
C ALA A 943 -19.20 -60.09 -43.51
N VAL A 944 -20.17 -61.00 -43.43
CA VAL A 944 -20.41 -61.81 -42.23
C VAL A 944 -19.19 -62.67 -41.90
N TYR A 945 -18.56 -63.29 -42.91
CA TYR A 945 -17.35 -64.07 -42.72
C TYR A 945 -16.21 -63.23 -42.15
N LEU A 946 -16.01 -62.00 -42.68
CA LEU A 946 -14.99 -61.05 -42.23
C LEU A 946 -15.22 -60.59 -40.79
N PHE A 947 -16.43 -60.11 -40.45
CA PHE A 947 -16.73 -59.57 -39.11
C PHE A 947 -16.90 -60.65 -38.04
N THR A 948 -17.25 -61.88 -38.42
CA THR A 948 -17.32 -63.01 -37.46
C THR A 948 -16.02 -63.80 -37.38
N CYS A 949 -14.96 -63.39 -38.11
CA CYS A 949 -13.70 -64.13 -38.26
C CYS A 949 -13.93 -65.63 -38.54
N GLY A 950 -14.87 -65.94 -39.43
CA GLY A 950 -15.24 -67.31 -39.80
C GLY A 950 -16.03 -68.11 -38.74
N LYS A 951 -16.45 -67.51 -37.61
CA LYS A 951 -17.11 -68.24 -36.51
C LYS A 951 -18.62 -68.46 -36.70
N LYS A 952 -19.26 -67.87 -37.72
CA LYS A 952 -20.64 -68.20 -38.12
C LYS A 952 -20.67 -68.56 -39.61
N THR A 953 -20.76 -69.86 -39.92
CA THR A 953 -20.75 -70.39 -41.30
C THR A 953 -22.13 -70.65 -41.89
N SER A 954 -23.24 -70.29 -41.21
CA SER A 954 -24.56 -70.36 -41.84
C SER A 954 -25.51 -69.29 -41.29
N PHE A 955 -25.87 -68.33 -42.16
CA PHE A 955 -27.24 -67.82 -42.12
C PHE A 955 -28.11 -68.93 -42.68
N GLY A 956 -29.14 -69.35 -41.93
CA GLY A 956 -30.09 -70.35 -42.39
C GLY A 956 -30.66 -69.95 -43.75
N VAL A 957 -30.17 -70.61 -44.80
CA VAL A 957 -30.73 -70.56 -46.13
C VAL A 957 -32.10 -71.23 -46.03
N ALA A 958 -33.17 -70.45 -46.09
CA ALA A 958 -34.45 -70.98 -46.49
C ALA A 958 -34.27 -71.52 -47.92
N SER A 959 -34.46 -72.83 -48.06
CA SER A 959 -34.65 -73.61 -49.28
C SER A 959 -34.75 -72.80 -50.60
N TYR A 960 -33.77 -73.01 -51.48
CA TYR A 960 -33.78 -72.54 -52.87
C TYR A 960 -34.66 -73.40 -53.81
N ASP A 961 -35.46 -74.34 -53.28
CA ASP A 961 -36.44 -75.12 -54.04
C ASP A 961 -37.88 -74.67 -53.68
N ALA A 962 -38.30 -73.52 -54.21
CA ALA A 962 -39.70 -73.17 -54.52
C ALA A 962 -39.79 -71.78 -55.19
N ILE A 963 -39.50 -71.72 -56.50
CA ILE A 963 -40.23 -71.03 -57.59
C ILE A 963 -39.43 -71.22 -58.89
#